data_AF-A0A963AGJ9-F1
#
_entry.id   AF-A0A963AGJ9-F1
#
_cell.length_a   1.000
_cell.length_b   1.000
_cell.length_c   1.000
_cell.angle_alpha   90.00
_cell.angle_beta   90.00
_cell.angle_gamma   90.00
#
_symmetry.space_group_name_H-M   'P 1'
#
loop_
_entity.id
_entity.type
_entity.pdbx_description
1 polymer ?
#
loop_
_entity_poly.entity_id
_entity_poly.type
_entity_poly.pdbx_seq_one_letter_code
_entity_poly.pdbx_strand_id
1 'polypeptide(L)'
;MKTTKLSGMTAKLLKTIPPVALALGLSTAGAETLMMPDREALVSENVVVWGVTDQGGNYTLDCGNGTSFNGPVVDGSYIAHVCNYGAQGTFTATLSSDTDGVVASSDVSVFDGAGLTSEDLRGVRINMAIEDGLRYLWTTQTSRQANFPGSTTTDWGGSWPVSATALATLAFENQGYTLPNDNSAPTGLYEKYIVRRGLNYVVSALGEIAIQSQPSVIAGQPVRDPCVGVGIEASPCTGYRVAYRAWPSSPETFHESYQTGVGILPLAASGALSRVNSEVAGATNGKTYGEILQRMSNALAWGQIDQEFSGDRGGWYYNFNSSSSDGSTIGWAFLAMLDAEAAGAVVPNWVKTELADGGFGNLNNDGSIDYQANGNPASNSSVGPAKAGVGLQGLFLIGELAGVRVDAVKNNIDSWWSGFGGIGGNSWNCQITVPENKGCAYTMYNNFKGLKLHSIQTLPSVGRAAGPGAIPANDWHEDYKDWALANQSAPTTTGGGSWGPVMGFSSQLNDDNMETAIIELILSPVALVLPDPVQFGQFGLQHCLDGPACASRTVNEDTNPAGSDHTVVARAESVQGNPIAGTTIEIEVISGPNAGISTQVVTGASGEIQLTYTSNGTPGTDEIQANIVGVGIVSNVLSKVWAADQICDVDGDGDIDTSDIRAILAGRGQQAQPGDPRDADGDGVISSLDAKICIAEGRK
;
A
#
# COMPACT_ATOMS: atom_id res chain seq x y z
N MET A 1 -4.11 -19.16 14.23
CA MET A 1 -3.14 -18.80 15.28
C MET A 1 -2.34 -17.67 14.67
N LYS A 2 -2.54 -16.44 15.17
CA LYS A 2 -2.29 -15.18 14.46
C LYS A 2 -0.80 -14.92 14.25
N THR A 3 -0.41 -14.63 13.01
CA THR A 3 0.92 -14.14 12.62
C THR A 3 1.03 -12.66 13.01
N THR A 4 1.52 -12.41 14.22
CA THR A 4 1.85 -11.07 14.69
C THR A 4 3.31 -10.79 14.34
N LYS A 5 3.58 -9.79 13.46
CA LYS A 5 4.82 -9.03 13.55
C LYS A 5 4.82 -8.40 14.95
N LEU A 6 5.56 -8.99 15.90
CA LEU A 6 5.73 -8.37 17.21
C LEU A 6 6.44 -7.03 17.00
N SER A 7 5.71 -5.95 17.23
CA SER A 7 6.23 -4.59 17.31
C SER A 7 7.40 -4.52 18.30
N GLY A 8 8.61 -4.34 17.80
CA GLY A 8 9.81 -4.03 18.56
C GLY A 8 9.91 -2.57 19.01
N MET A 9 8.80 -1.84 19.22
CA MET A 9 8.82 -0.49 19.77
C MET A 9 8.08 -0.42 21.11
N THR A 10 8.81 -0.69 22.19
CA THR A 10 8.33 -0.40 23.55
C THR A 10 8.43 1.10 23.83
N ALA A 11 7.27 1.71 24.10
CA ALA A 11 7.11 3.07 24.57
C ALA A 11 7.95 3.33 25.85
N LYS A 12 8.90 4.27 25.79
CA LYS A 12 9.58 4.80 26.97
C LYS A 12 9.00 6.17 27.36
N LEU A 13 8.45 6.18 28.58
CA LEU A 13 7.96 7.32 29.35
C LEU A 13 8.75 8.63 29.14
N LEU A 14 8.02 9.71 28.83
CA LEU A 14 8.51 11.10 28.90
C LEU A 14 8.99 11.42 30.32
N LYS A 15 10.28 11.72 30.48
CA LYS A 15 10.80 12.53 31.59
C LYS A 15 11.29 13.87 31.02
N THR A 16 10.73 14.95 31.55
CA THR A 16 11.10 16.34 31.27
C THR A 16 12.56 16.63 31.65
N ILE A 17 13.32 17.23 30.73
CA ILE A 17 14.70 17.73 30.94
C ILE A 17 14.78 19.18 30.40
N PRO A 18 15.43 20.13 31.10
CA PRO A 18 15.42 21.57 30.79
C PRO A 18 16.45 21.94 29.68
N PRO A 19 16.45 23.18 29.14
CA PRO A 19 17.14 23.49 27.89
C PRO A 19 18.66 23.54 28.10
N VAL A 20 19.41 22.86 27.23
CA VAL A 20 20.88 22.93 27.17
C VAL A 20 21.31 23.42 25.79
N ALA A 21 22.30 24.31 25.82
CA ALA A 21 22.81 25.12 24.74
C ALA A 21 23.33 24.34 23.51
N LEU A 22 23.15 24.95 22.35
CA LEU A 22 23.60 24.52 21.03
C LEU A 22 25.14 24.48 20.98
N ALA A 23 25.72 23.28 20.97
CA ALA A 23 27.10 23.05 20.57
C ALA A 23 27.10 22.28 19.25
N LEU A 24 27.61 22.91 18.19
CA LEU A 24 27.93 22.25 16.92
C LEU A 24 29.10 21.28 17.16
N GLY A 25 28.76 20.06 17.59
CA GLY A 25 29.68 18.93 17.63
C GLY A 25 29.57 18.15 16.34
N LEU A 26 30.66 18.10 15.57
CA LEU A 26 30.87 17.04 14.59
C LEU A 26 30.84 15.71 15.36
N SER A 27 29.74 14.96 15.27
CA SER A 27 29.67 13.61 15.82
C SER A 27 30.58 12.72 14.98
N THR A 28 31.67 12.23 15.58
CA THR A 28 32.32 11.03 15.09
C THR A 28 31.26 9.93 15.08
N ALA A 29 30.88 9.43 13.90
CA ALA A 29 29.95 8.32 13.78
C ALA A 29 30.44 7.17 14.67
N GLY A 30 29.59 6.72 15.60
CA GLY A 30 29.87 5.51 16.36
C GLY A 30 29.91 4.31 15.42
N ALA A 31 30.68 3.29 15.79
CA ALA A 31 30.68 2.01 15.10
C ALA A 31 29.24 1.49 14.91
N GLU A 32 28.92 1.01 13.72
CA GLU A 32 27.60 0.54 13.37
C GLU A 32 27.66 -0.86 12.74
N THR A 33 27.03 -1.79 13.44
CA THR A 33 26.72 -3.13 12.97
C THR A 33 25.20 -3.28 12.99
N LEU A 34 24.58 -3.70 11.88
CA LEU A 34 23.13 -3.89 11.74
C LEU A 34 22.84 -5.24 11.06
N MET A 35 21.67 -5.79 11.33
CA MET A 35 21.16 -7.00 10.68
C MET A 35 20.09 -6.65 9.64
N MET A 36 19.85 -7.59 8.72
CA MET A 36 18.63 -7.62 7.91
C MET A 36 17.38 -7.49 8.81
N PRO A 37 16.23 -7.03 8.28
CA PRO A 37 14.97 -7.08 9.00
C PRO A 37 14.55 -8.52 9.34
N ASP A 38 13.64 -8.64 10.31
CA ASP A 38 13.04 -9.91 10.68
C ASP A 38 12.40 -10.57 9.47
N ARG A 39 12.54 -11.89 9.42
CA ARG A 39 12.22 -12.65 8.22
C ARG A 39 11.53 -13.97 8.53
N GLU A 40 10.74 -14.45 7.59
CA GLU A 40 10.12 -15.76 7.67
C GLU A 40 10.98 -16.82 6.97
N ALA A 41 10.78 -18.07 7.38
CA ALA A 41 11.45 -19.24 6.82
C ALA A 41 10.60 -20.50 6.97
N LEU A 42 10.89 -21.50 6.17
CA LEU A 42 10.31 -22.84 6.29
C LEU A 42 11.36 -23.84 6.80
N VAL A 43 10.91 -24.80 7.60
CA VAL A 43 11.76 -25.88 8.09
C VAL A 43 12.47 -26.57 6.93
N SER A 44 13.78 -26.76 7.06
CA SER A 44 14.67 -27.39 6.08
C SER A 44 14.82 -26.67 4.74
N GLU A 45 14.21 -25.50 4.54
CA GLU A 45 14.50 -24.64 3.39
C GLU A 45 15.74 -23.76 3.68
N ASN A 46 16.52 -23.47 2.65
CA ASN A 46 17.71 -22.63 2.76
C ASN A 46 17.31 -21.15 2.69
N VAL A 47 17.72 -20.37 3.68
CA VAL A 47 17.48 -18.92 3.71
C VAL A 47 18.78 -18.15 3.90
N VAL A 48 18.88 -16.98 3.28
CA VAL A 48 20.05 -16.10 3.45
C VAL A 48 19.85 -15.25 4.69
N VAL A 49 20.77 -15.40 5.65
CA VAL A 49 20.89 -14.51 6.81
C VAL A 49 22.04 -13.56 6.54
N TRP A 50 21.80 -12.26 6.73
CA TRP A 50 22.79 -11.25 6.39
C TRP A 50 22.71 -9.99 7.26
N GLY A 51 23.77 -9.21 7.22
CA GLY A 51 23.86 -7.91 7.88
C GLY A 51 25.00 -7.06 7.32
N VAL A 52 25.26 -5.94 7.97
CA VAL A 52 26.28 -4.96 7.59
C VAL A 52 27.08 -4.53 8.81
N THR A 53 28.31 -4.10 8.57
CA THR A 53 29.16 -3.49 9.58
C THR A 53 30.10 -2.49 8.92
N ASP A 54 30.23 -1.30 9.50
CA ASP A 54 31.24 -0.32 9.11
C ASP A 54 32.61 -0.58 9.76
N GLN A 55 32.72 -1.65 10.56
CA GLN A 55 33.94 -2.06 11.19
C GLN A 55 34.76 -3.00 10.30
N GLY A 56 36.09 -2.88 10.42
CA GLY A 56 37.01 -3.88 9.91
C GLY A 56 37.08 -5.12 10.82
N GLY A 57 38.19 -5.84 10.73
CA GLY A 57 38.45 -6.99 11.60
C GLY A 57 37.73 -8.25 11.15
N ASN A 58 37.36 -9.10 12.11
CA ASN A 58 36.59 -10.32 11.85
C ASN A 58 35.14 -10.15 12.29
N TYR A 59 34.25 -10.80 11.55
CA TYR A 59 32.86 -10.94 11.94
C TYR A 59 32.57 -12.33 12.51
N THR A 60 31.53 -12.40 13.32
CA THR A 60 30.80 -13.62 13.66
C THR A 60 29.34 -13.42 13.28
N LEU A 61 28.82 -14.28 12.39
CA LEU A 61 27.40 -14.38 12.04
C LEU A 61 26.85 -15.69 12.59
N ASP A 62 25.94 -15.62 13.55
CA ASP A 62 25.25 -16.78 14.13
C ASP A 62 23.81 -16.86 13.59
N CYS A 63 23.41 -18.01 13.06
CA CYS A 63 22.03 -18.24 12.61
C CYS A 63 21.03 -18.36 13.78
N GLY A 64 21.47 -18.41 15.02
CA GLY A 64 20.63 -18.64 16.20
C GLY A 64 20.24 -20.11 16.42
N ASN A 65 20.64 -21.01 15.51
CA ASN A 65 20.35 -22.45 15.57
C ASN A 65 21.57 -23.31 15.95
N GLY A 66 22.65 -22.67 16.42
CA GLY A 66 23.93 -23.31 16.74
C GLY A 66 24.92 -23.36 15.57
N THR A 67 24.51 -22.95 14.36
CA THR A 67 25.40 -22.75 13.22
C THR A 67 25.94 -21.32 13.24
N SER A 68 27.26 -21.17 13.23
CA SER A 68 27.91 -19.86 13.14
C SER A 68 29.01 -19.85 12.08
N PHE A 69 29.21 -18.67 11.49
CA PHE A 69 30.20 -18.39 10.46
C PHE A 69 31.12 -17.28 10.95
N ASN A 70 32.41 -17.43 10.68
CA ASN A 70 33.42 -16.47 11.12
C ASN A 70 34.37 -16.20 9.96
N GLY A 71 34.83 -14.96 9.84
CA GLY A 71 35.80 -14.60 8.82
C GLY A 71 36.17 -13.12 8.85
N PRO A 72 37.16 -12.71 8.03
CA PRO A 72 37.48 -11.30 7.88
C PRO A 72 36.34 -10.55 7.19
N VAL A 73 36.09 -9.31 7.60
CA VAL A 73 35.18 -8.40 6.89
C VAL A 73 35.85 -7.96 5.58
N VAL A 74 35.42 -8.55 4.46
CA VAL A 74 35.88 -8.19 3.10
C VAL A 74 34.96 -7.14 2.47
N ASP A 75 33.65 -7.32 2.65
CA ASP A 75 32.62 -6.37 2.26
C ASP A 75 31.69 -6.10 3.44
N GLY A 76 31.94 -5.01 4.16
CA GLY A 76 31.11 -4.60 5.30
C GLY A 76 29.68 -4.20 4.91
N SER A 77 29.41 -3.95 3.63
CA SER A 77 28.07 -3.60 3.14
C SER A 77 27.16 -4.82 2.91
N TYR A 78 27.69 -6.04 2.99
CA TYR A 78 26.90 -7.26 2.84
C TYR A 78 27.68 -8.49 3.33
N ILE A 79 27.48 -8.86 4.59
CA ILE A 79 27.98 -10.11 5.17
C ILE A 79 26.80 -11.08 5.21
N ALA A 80 26.86 -12.17 4.44
CA ALA A 80 25.73 -13.07 4.25
C ALA A 80 26.16 -14.53 4.23
N HIS A 81 25.33 -15.40 4.82
CA HIS A 81 25.47 -16.85 4.77
C HIS A 81 24.12 -17.53 4.59
N VAL A 82 24.13 -18.74 4.04
CA VAL A 82 22.94 -19.58 3.94
C VAL A 82 22.78 -20.36 5.25
N CYS A 83 21.67 -20.14 5.93
CA CYS A 83 21.26 -20.88 7.12
C CYS A 83 20.15 -21.88 6.75
N ASN A 84 20.12 -23.03 7.41
CA ASN A 84 19.08 -24.05 7.28
C ASN A 84 18.57 -24.42 8.67
N TYR A 85 17.26 -24.34 8.88
CA TYR A 85 16.64 -24.54 10.19
C TYR A 85 15.90 -25.88 10.23
N GLY A 86 16.40 -26.81 11.04
CA GLY A 86 15.84 -28.17 11.14
C GLY A 86 14.57 -28.29 12.00
N ALA A 87 14.12 -27.21 12.65
CA ALA A 87 12.96 -27.20 13.52
C ALA A 87 12.21 -25.87 13.41
N GLN A 88 10.90 -25.89 13.66
CA GLN A 88 10.08 -24.69 13.76
C GLN A 88 10.39 -23.90 15.04
N GLY A 89 10.16 -22.58 15.00
CA GLY A 89 10.37 -21.67 16.11
C GLY A 89 10.95 -20.34 15.65
N THR A 90 11.10 -19.41 16.59
CA THR A 90 11.79 -18.14 16.35
C THR A 90 13.25 -18.29 16.76
N PHE A 91 14.16 -18.01 15.83
CA PHE A 91 15.60 -18.05 16.05
C PHE A 91 16.17 -16.64 15.94
N THR A 92 16.89 -16.19 16.97
CA THR A 92 17.55 -14.88 16.93
C THR A 92 18.91 -15.02 16.27
N ALA A 93 18.99 -14.60 15.01
CA ALA A 93 20.25 -14.50 14.28
C ALA A 93 21.02 -13.27 14.75
N THR A 94 22.35 -13.35 14.79
CA THR A 94 23.20 -12.24 15.23
C THR A 94 24.39 -12.01 14.32
N LEU A 95 24.82 -10.75 14.22
CA LEU A 95 26.08 -10.34 13.60
C LEU A 95 26.85 -9.47 14.60
N SER A 96 28.14 -9.76 14.74
CA SER A 96 29.06 -8.97 15.56
C SER A 96 30.40 -8.79 14.87
N SER A 97 31.06 -7.66 15.14
CA SER A 97 32.47 -7.43 14.80
C SER A 97 33.32 -7.55 16.06
N ASP A 98 34.50 -8.16 15.92
CA ASP A 98 35.50 -8.23 16.99
C ASP A 98 36.12 -6.86 17.34
N THR A 99 35.82 -5.82 16.53
CA THR A 99 36.39 -4.48 16.66
C THR A 99 35.51 -3.54 17.49
N ASP A 100 34.18 -3.61 17.40
CA ASP A 100 33.26 -2.72 18.12
C ASP A 100 32.56 -3.38 19.32
N GLY A 101 32.50 -4.72 19.36
CA GLY A 101 31.74 -5.46 20.36
C GLY A 101 30.22 -5.25 20.28
N VAL A 102 29.72 -4.62 19.20
CA VAL A 102 28.29 -4.44 18.96
C VAL A 102 27.74 -5.75 18.39
N VAL A 103 26.61 -6.19 18.95
CA VAL A 103 25.87 -7.35 18.44
C VAL A 103 24.54 -6.85 17.90
N ALA A 104 24.39 -6.93 16.59
CA ALA A 104 23.11 -6.72 15.93
C ALA A 104 22.35 -8.05 15.88
N SER A 105 21.02 -7.99 15.97
CA SER A 105 20.17 -9.17 15.95
C SER A 105 18.94 -8.96 15.08
N SER A 106 18.42 -10.07 14.54
CA SER A 106 17.12 -10.14 13.87
C SER A 106 16.51 -11.52 14.09
N ASP A 107 15.19 -11.57 14.18
CA ASP A 107 14.45 -12.79 14.37
C ASP A 107 14.13 -13.47 13.02
N VAL A 108 14.40 -14.77 12.97
CA VAL A 108 14.00 -15.67 11.87
C VAL A 108 12.88 -16.56 12.38
N SER A 109 11.66 -16.31 11.90
CA SER A 109 10.47 -17.08 12.25
C SER A 109 10.34 -18.27 11.31
N VAL A 110 10.66 -19.46 11.82
CA VAL A 110 10.67 -20.72 11.05
C VAL A 110 9.40 -21.50 11.28
N PHE A 111 8.66 -21.80 10.21
CA PHE A 111 7.40 -22.54 10.27
C PHE A 111 7.55 -23.96 9.71
N ASP A 112 6.89 -24.93 10.34
CA ASP A 112 6.72 -26.26 9.76
C ASP A 112 5.61 -26.22 8.72
N GLY A 113 5.99 -26.21 7.44
CA GLY A 113 5.04 -26.14 6.33
C GLY A 113 4.03 -27.29 6.29
N ALA A 114 4.33 -28.45 6.91
CA ALA A 114 3.37 -29.56 7.02
C ALA A 114 2.29 -29.33 8.09
N GLY A 115 2.55 -28.45 9.07
CA GLY A 115 1.64 -28.08 10.15
C GLY A 115 0.78 -26.85 9.86
N LEU A 116 1.06 -26.12 8.79
CA LEU A 116 0.31 -24.94 8.37
C LEU A 116 -0.93 -25.30 7.55
N THR A 117 -1.95 -24.44 7.61
CA THR A 117 -3.01 -24.48 6.59
C THR A 117 -2.41 -24.11 5.23
N SER A 118 -3.09 -24.49 4.14
CA SER A 118 -2.63 -24.11 2.80
C SER A 118 -2.65 -22.60 2.56
N GLU A 119 -3.49 -21.87 3.29
CA GLU A 119 -3.53 -20.40 3.29
C GLU A 119 -2.32 -19.81 4.01
N ASP A 120 -2.05 -20.26 5.24
CA ASP A 120 -0.90 -19.79 6.03
C ASP A 120 0.43 -20.10 5.33
N LEU A 121 0.58 -21.33 4.80
CA LEU A 121 1.79 -21.73 4.06
C LEU A 121 2.03 -20.82 2.85
N ARG A 122 0.95 -20.43 2.17
CA ARG A 122 1.06 -19.53 1.03
C ARG A 122 1.46 -18.12 1.48
N GLY A 123 0.89 -17.62 2.57
CA GLY A 123 1.30 -16.35 3.19
C GLY A 123 2.80 -16.33 3.50
N VAL A 124 3.30 -17.39 4.16
CA VAL A 124 4.73 -17.52 4.47
C VAL A 124 5.60 -17.50 3.22
N ARG A 125 5.21 -18.20 2.15
CA ARG A 125 5.97 -18.20 0.90
C ARG A 125 5.99 -16.83 0.21
N ILE A 126 4.90 -16.06 0.30
CA ILE A 126 4.84 -14.70 -0.24
C ILE A 126 5.79 -13.78 0.53
N ASN A 127 5.76 -13.83 1.86
CA ASN A 127 6.65 -13.03 2.70
C ASN A 127 8.12 -13.36 2.44
N MET A 128 8.48 -14.64 2.36
CA MET A 128 9.83 -15.07 1.99
C MET A 128 10.25 -14.51 0.62
N ALA A 129 9.35 -14.54 -0.38
CA ALA A 129 9.64 -14.00 -1.70
C ALA A 129 9.87 -12.47 -1.68
N ILE A 130 9.06 -11.72 -0.94
CA ILE A 130 9.23 -10.27 -0.73
C ILE A 130 10.59 -9.97 -0.07
N GLU A 131 10.94 -10.70 1.00
CA GLU A 131 12.20 -10.52 1.70
C GLU A 131 13.41 -10.77 0.78
N ASP A 132 13.31 -11.79 -0.07
CA ASP A 132 14.37 -12.16 -1.00
C ASP A 132 14.52 -11.18 -2.16
N GLY A 133 13.42 -10.59 -2.66
CA GLY A 133 13.46 -9.55 -3.70
C GLY A 133 13.94 -8.20 -3.18
N LEU A 134 13.56 -7.80 -1.97
CA LEU A 134 14.14 -6.64 -1.29
C LEU A 134 15.64 -6.83 -1.03
N ARG A 135 16.08 -8.04 -0.62
CA ARG A 135 17.51 -8.35 -0.48
C ARG A 135 18.23 -8.29 -1.83
N TYR A 136 17.59 -8.72 -2.93
CA TYR A 136 18.16 -8.53 -4.27
C TYR A 136 18.37 -7.05 -4.58
N LEU A 137 17.36 -6.19 -4.35
CA LEU A 137 17.50 -4.75 -4.57
C LEU A 137 18.61 -4.16 -3.68
N TRP A 138 18.78 -4.63 -2.44
CA TRP A 138 19.94 -4.27 -1.62
C TRP A 138 21.27 -4.61 -2.32
N THR A 139 21.40 -5.83 -2.83
CA THR A 139 22.67 -6.32 -3.35
C THR A 139 23.03 -5.69 -4.69
N THR A 140 22.08 -5.17 -5.45
CA THR A 140 22.29 -4.63 -6.80
C THR A 140 22.46 -3.11 -6.90
N GLN A 141 22.47 -2.39 -5.76
CA GLN A 141 22.79 -0.96 -5.72
C GLN A 141 24.11 -0.65 -6.45
N THR A 142 24.12 0.41 -7.27
CA THR A 142 25.32 0.90 -7.95
C THR A 142 26.39 1.24 -6.92
N SER A 143 27.58 0.66 -7.09
CA SER A 143 28.74 0.95 -6.24
C SER A 143 28.49 0.75 -4.73
N ARG A 144 27.57 -0.14 -4.34
CA ARG A 144 27.16 -0.43 -2.94
C ARG A 144 28.33 -0.42 -1.95
N GLN A 145 29.34 -1.25 -2.20
CA GLN A 145 30.50 -1.41 -1.33
C GLN A 145 31.33 -0.12 -1.20
N ALA A 146 31.51 0.64 -2.29
CA ALA A 146 32.25 1.89 -2.27
C ALA A 146 31.49 3.03 -1.58
N ASN A 147 30.16 2.98 -1.61
CA ASN A 147 29.26 3.98 -1.04
C ASN A 147 28.92 3.71 0.44
N PHE A 148 29.32 2.57 0.99
CA PHE A 148 29.05 2.18 2.37
C PHE A 148 30.23 2.53 3.31
N PRO A 149 29.97 3.04 4.53
CA PRO A 149 28.69 3.54 5.04
C PRO A 149 28.48 5.03 4.73
N GLY A 150 29.40 5.70 4.02
CA GLY A 150 29.51 7.16 4.04
C GLY A 150 28.63 7.95 3.07
N SER A 151 28.13 7.34 1.99
CA SER A 151 27.36 8.07 0.97
C SER A 151 26.01 8.56 1.51
N THR A 152 25.55 9.72 1.06
CA THR A 152 24.20 10.22 1.35
C THR A 152 23.18 9.79 0.29
N THR A 153 23.60 9.23 -0.84
CA THR A 153 22.73 8.78 -1.94
C THR A 153 23.03 7.33 -2.33
N THR A 154 22.05 6.69 -2.97
CA THR A 154 22.18 5.37 -3.60
C THR A 154 21.31 5.33 -4.86
N ASP A 155 21.67 4.50 -5.84
CA ASP A 155 20.95 4.34 -7.10
C ASP A 155 21.06 2.91 -7.64
N TRP A 156 20.26 2.57 -8.65
CA TRP A 156 20.25 1.27 -9.33
C TRP A 156 20.73 1.34 -10.79
N GLY A 157 21.37 2.45 -11.18
CA GLY A 157 22.01 2.60 -12.48
C GLY A 157 21.05 2.48 -13.66
N GLY A 158 21.51 1.82 -14.72
CA GLY A 158 20.74 1.65 -15.95
C GLY A 158 20.60 2.93 -16.79
N SER A 159 19.74 2.87 -17.81
CA SER A 159 19.47 4.01 -18.70
C SER A 159 18.60 5.10 -18.04
N TRP A 160 17.89 4.75 -16.97
CA TRP A 160 16.92 5.60 -16.29
C TRP A 160 17.11 5.58 -14.76
N PRO A 161 18.27 5.99 -14.25
CA PRO A 161 18.63 5.77 -12.85
C PRO A 161 17.71 6.47 -11.85
N VAL A 162 17.13 7.62 -12.19
CA VAL A 162 16.14 8.30 -11.31
C VAL A 162 14.87 7.46 -11.20
N SER A 163 14.33 6.95 -12.30
CA SER A 163 13.13 6.12 -12.29
C SER A 163 13.36 4.78 -11.62
N ALA A 164 14.50 4.13 -11.89
CA ALA A 164 14.86 2.88 -11.23
C ALA A 164 15.00 3.05 -9.72
N THR A 165 15.67 4.13 -9.29
CA THR A 165 15.83 4.45 -7.87
C THR A 165 14.52 4.82 -7.21
N ALA A 166 13.65 5.56 -7.89
CA ALA A 166 12.34 5.92 -7.37
C ALA A 166 11.44 4.69 -7.16
N LEU A 167 11.38 3.77 -8.13
CA LEU A 167 10.61 2.53 -8.00
C LEU A 167 11.19 1.60 -6.94
N ALA A 168 12.51 1.44 -6.87
CA ALA A 168 13.15 0.65 -5.83
C ALA A 168 12.86 1.24 -4.44
N THR A 169 13.03 2.55 -4.26
CA THR A 169 12.72 3.25 -3.00
C THR A 169 11.27 3.03 -2.59
N LEU A 170 10.34 3.24 -3.51
CA LEU A 170 8.91 3.02 -3.30
C LEU A 170 8.62 1.57 -2.89
N ALA A 171 9.33 0.59 -3.46
CA ALA A 171 9.14 -0.83 -3.10
C ALA A 171 9.47 -1.09 -1.62
N PHE A 172 10.54 -0.49 -1.08
CA PHE A 172 10.83 -0.60 0.36
C PHE A 172 9.79 0.14 1.20
N GLU A 173 9.40 1.36 0.80
CA GLU A 173 8.38 2.15 1.51
C GLU A 173 7.06 1.39 1.60
N ASN A 174 6.58 0.83 0.48
CA ASN A 174 5.34 0.07 0.41
C ASN A 174 5.37 -1.29 1.11
N GLN A 175 6.55 -1.75 1.55
CA GLN A 175 6.72 -2.93 2.42
C GLN A 175 6.89 -2.55 3.90
N GLY A 176 6.71 -1.27 4.23
CA GLY A 176 6.67 -0.76 5.61
C GLY A 176 7.95 -0.07 6.08
N TYR A 177 9.02 -0.06 5.29
CA TYR A 177 10.27 0.60 5.66
C TYR A 177 10.14 2.10 5.40
N THR A 178 9.89 2.88 6.45
CA THR A 178 9.57 4.31 6.34
C THR A 178 10.51 5.17 7.16
N LEU A 179 10.64 6.43 6.80
CA LEU A 179 11.41 7.37 7.60
C LEU A 179 10.55 7.95 8.72
N PRO A 180 11.15 8.30 9.87
CA PRO A 180 10.48 9.14 10.85
C PRO A 180 9.97 10.44 10.19
N ASN A 181 8.76 10.88 10.55
CA ASN A 181 8.18 12.14 10.07
C ASN A 181 8.77 13.37 10.78
N ASP A 182 10.08 13.33 11.00
CA ASP A 182 10.90 14.38 11.57
C ASP A 182 12.35 14.19 11.08
N ASN A 183 13.28 14.98 11.63
CA ASN A 183 14.70 14.91 11.27
C ASN A 183 15.51 13.92 12.13
N SER A 184 14.86 13.05 12.91
CA SER A 184 15.57 11.98 13.62
C SER A 184 16.23 11.02 12.63
N ALA A 185 17.34 10.42 13.05
CA ALA A 185 18.08 9.49 12.21
C ALA A 185 17.32 8.15 12.14
N PRO A 186 17.11 7.57 10.95
CA PRO A 186 16.56 6.22 10.84
C PRO A 186 17.53 5.21 11.48
N THR A 187 16.97 4.21 12.15
CA THR A 187 17.73 3.18 12.89
C THR A 187 17.81 1.84 12.17
N GLY A 188 16.82 1.54 11.32
CA GLY A 188 16.79 0.30 10.55
C GLY A 188 17.68 0.36 9.31
N LEU A 189 18.10 -0.82 8.84
CA LEU A 189 19.05 -0.98 7.75
C LEU A 189 18.47 -0.42 6.44
N TYR A 190 17.26 -0.82 6.04
CA TYR A 190 16.65 -0.37 4.79
C TYR A 190 16.24 1.11 4.86
N GLU A 191 15.70 1.57 5.99
CA GLU A 191 15.33 2.97 6.20
C GLU A 191 16.55 3.88 6.02
N LYS A 192 17.69 3.49 6.61
CA LYS A 192 18.92 4.29 6.58
C LYS A 192 19.64 4.27 5.24
N TYR A 193 19.78 3.08 4.64
CA TYR A 193 20.68 2.87 3.51
C TYR A 193 19.95 2.76 2.18
N ILE A 194 18.65 2.45 2.18
CA ILE A 194 17.83 2.43 0.97
C ILE A 194 16.91 3.64 0.94
N VAL A 195 15.91 3.71 1.83
CA VAL A 195 14.81 4.68 1.71
C VAL A 195 15.33 6.12 1.77
N ARG A 196 16.09 6.45 2.82
CA ARG A 196 16.72 7.77 2.96
C ARG A 196 17.63 8.12 1.79
N ARG A 197 18.49 7.20 1.36
CA ARG A 197 19.48 7.45 0.31
C ARG A 197 18.87 7.52 -1.09
N GLY A 198 17.84 6.72 -1.35
CA GLY A 198 17.08 6.71 -2.59
C GLY A 198 16.25 7.98 -2.73
N LEU A 199 15.56 8.40 -1.67
CA LEU A 199 14.90 9.71 -1.63
C LEU A 199 15.89 10.85 -1.85
N ASN A 200 17.05 10.82 -1.18
CA ASN A 200 18.12 11.80 -1.41
C ASN A 200 18.56 11.83 -2.88
N TYR A 201 18.72 10.67 -3.52
CA TYR A 201 19.09 10.60 -4.93
C TYR A 201 18.01 11.22 -5.84
N VAL A 202 16.73 10.86 -5.63
CA VAL A 202 15.60 11.43 -6.38
C VAL A 202 15.54 12.95 -6.22
N VAL A 203 15.66 13.44 -4.98
CA VAL A 203 15.65 14.88 -4.67
C VAL A 203 16.86 15.60 -5.27
N SER A 204 18.03 14.93 -5.36
CA SER A 204 19.23 15.49 -5.98
C SER A 204 19.12 15.68 -7.49
N ALA A 205 18.22 14.93 -8.14
CA ALA A 205 17.96 15.02 -9.57
C ALA A 205 16.97 16.12 -9.95
N LEU A 206 16.45 16.88 -8.96
CA LEU A 206 15.46 17.92 -9.19
C LEU A 206 16.10 19.23 -9.63
N GLY A 207 15.55 19.80 -10.71
CA GLY A 207 15.82 21.15 -11.18
C GLY A 207 14.61 22.06 -10.98
N GLU A 208 14.87 23.37 -10.93
CA GLU A 208 13.84 24.40 -10.82
C GLU A 208 13.26 24.77 -12.18
N ILE A 209 11.96 25.05 -12.19
CA ILE A 209 11.28 25.73 -13.30
C ILE A 209 10.40 26.85 -12.78
N ALA A 210 10.32 27.94 -13.53
CA ALA A 210 9.31 28.95 -13.31
C ALA A 210 7.99 28.47 -13.91
N ILE A 211 6.97 28.32 -13.08
CA ILE A 211 5.61 27.97 -13.51
C ILE A 211 4.70 29.17 -13.29
N GLN A 212 3.75 29.34 -14.21
CA GLN A 212 2.83 30.47 -14.21
C GLN A 212 1.43 30.00 -14.57
N SER A 213 0.44 30.76 -14.15
CA SER A 213 -0.95 30.53 -14.48
C SER A 213 -1.16 30.54 -15.99
N GLN A 214 -1.92 29.59 -16.49
CA GLN A 214 -2.24 29.47 -17.91
C GLN A 214 -3.71 29.84 -18.15
N PRO A 215 -4.03 30.60 -19.20
CA PRO A 215 -5.42 30.76 -19.60
C PRO A 215 -5.96 29.39 -20.03
N SER A 216 -7.22 29.07 -19.70
CA SER A 216 -7.87 27.93 -20.34
C SER A 216 -8.21 28.29 -21.78
N VAL A 217 -7.97 27.35 -22.70
CA VAL A 217 -8.44 27.49 -24.09
C VAL A 217 -9.96 27.35 -24.23
N ILE A 218 -10.68 26.87 -23.21
CA ILE A 218 -12.15 26.86 -23.21
C ILE A 218 -12.67 28.22 -22.75
N ALA A 219 -13.48 28.84 -23.61
CA ALA A 219 -14.20 30.06 -23.28
C ALA A 219 -15.09 29.87 -22.04
N GLY A 220 -14.83 30.67 -21.00
CA GLY A 220 -15.62 30.69 -19.75
C GLY A 220 -15.05 29.84 -18.61
N GLN A 221 -13.99 29.06 -18.83
CA GLN A 221 -13.27 28.39 -17.75
C GLN A 221 -12.33 29.38 -17.01
N PRO A 222 -12.13 29.22 -15.69
CA PRO A 222 -11.24 30.10 -14.93
C PRO A 222 -9.78 29.91 -15.37
N VAL A 223 -8.96 30.91 -15.04
CA VAL A 223 -7.50 30.81 -15.18
C VAL A 223 -7.00 29.61 -14.37
N ARG A 224 -6.18 28.78 -15.00
CA ARG A 224 -5.60 27.59 -14.36
C ARG A 224 -4.30 27.97 -13.69
N ASP A 225 -4.36 28.11 -12.37
CA ASP A 225 -3.18 28.38 -11.56
C ASP A 225 -2.62 27.07 -10.98
N PRO A 226 -1.41 26.64 -11.35
CA PRO A 226 -0.74 25.50 -10.72
C PRO A 226 -0.10 25.88 -9.38
N CYS A 227 0.04 27.17 -9.04
CA CYS A 227 0.74 27.64 -7.84
C CYS A 227 -0.13 27.52 -6.58
N VAL A 228 -0.37 26.29 -6.14
CA VAL A 228 -1.22 25.98 -4.98
C VAL A 228 -0.45 25.24 -3.88
N GLY A 229 -1.05 25.20 -2.68
CA GLY A 229 -0.50 24.49 -1.53
C GLY A 229 0.23 25.39 -0.53
N VAL A 230 0.45 24.85 0.67
CA VAL A 230 1.09 25.58 1.77
C VAL A 230 2.57 25.85 1.43
N GLY A 231 3.00 27.09 1.60
CA GLY A 231 4.39 27.48 1.36
C GLY A 231 4.75 27.75 -0.11
N ILE A 232 3.76 27.72 -1.01
CA ILE A 232 3.95 28.04 -2.42
C ILE A 232 3.62 29.52 -2.68
N GLU A 233 4.46 30.17 -3.47
CA GLU A 233 4.29 31.56 -3.86
C GLU A 233 3.09 31.74 -4.80
N ALA A 234 2.51 32.95 -4.85
CA ALA A 234 1.51 33.26 -5.87
C ALA A 234 2.17 33.26 -7.27
N SER A 235 1.37 32.97 -8.30
CA SER A 235 1.84 32.91 -9.68
C SER A 235 2.59 34.19 -10.13
N PRO A 236 3.77 34.09 -10.76
CA PRO A 236 4.54 32.88 -11.04
C PRO A 236 5.26 32.33 -9.79
N CYS A 237 5.30 31.01 -9.65
CA CYS A 237 6.00 30.33 -8.56
C CYS A 237 7.07 29.36 -9.08
N THR A 238 7.89 28.85 -8.18
CA THR A 238 8.93 27.84 -8.52
C THR A 238 8.35 26.43 -8.40
N GLY A 239 8.37 25.68 -9.51
CA GLY A 239 8.10 24.25 -9.55
C GLY A 239 9.40 23.44 -9.57
N TYR A 240 9.30 22.16 -9.18
CA TYR A 240 10.43 21.21 -9.26
C TYR A 240 10.12 20.09 -10.24
N ARG A 241 11.10 19.73 -11.05
CA ARG A 241 10.99 18.62 -12.00
C ARG A 241 12.27 17.81 -12.00
N VAL A 242 12.20 16.56 -12.40
CA VAL A 242 13.43 15.81 -12.68
C VAL A 242 14.13 16.44 -13.88
N ALA A 243 15.37 16.86 -13.69
CA ALA A 243 16.20 17.52 -14.69
C ALA A 243 17.32 16.60 -15.21
N TYR A 244 17.10 15.28 -15.17
CA TYR A 244 18.08 14.29 -15.58
C TYR A 244 18.08 14.04 -17.09
N ARG A 245 19.28 14.04 -17.66
CA ARG A 245 19.50 13.86 -19.09
C ARG A 245 19.80 12.39 -19.40
N ALA A 246 18.81 11.66 -19.90
CA ALA A 246 18.95 10.25 -20.25
C ALA A 246 19.91 9.98 -21.44
N TRP A 247 20.22 10.99 -22.26
CA TRP A 247 21.09 10.83 -23.42
C TRP A 247 22.04 12.03 -23.66
N PRO A 248 23.37 11.83 -23.84
CA PRO A 248 24.34 12.91 -24.05
C PRO A 248 24.11 13.78 -25.31
N SER A 249 23.22 13.35 -26.22
CA SER A 249 22.86 14.09 -27.44
C SER A 249 21.39 14.52 -27.51
N SER A 250 20.53 14.18 -26.54
CA SER A 250 19.16 14.72 -26.53
C SER A 250 19.17 16.14 -25.92
N PRO A 251 18.35 17.09 -26.42
CA PRO A 251 18.11 18.32 -25.67
C PRO A 251 17.64 17.98 -24.26
N GLU A 252 17.94 18.84 -23.28
CA GLU A 252 17.81 18.61 -21.82
C GLU A 252 16.41 18.18 -21.34
N THR A 253 15.40 18.16 -22.21
CA THR A 253 14.00 18.16 -21.82
C THR A 253 13.20 16.91 -22.15
N PHE A 254 13.79 15.86 -22.75
CA PHE A 254 12.99 14.87 -23.50
C PHE A 254 12.06 13.95 -22.66
N HIS A 255 12.12 13.94 -21.31
CA HIS A 255 11.30 13.03 -20.46
C HIS A 255 10.89 13.60 -19.09
N GLU A 256 10.79 14.92 -18.98
CA GLU A 256 10.52 15.62 -17.71
C GLU A 256 9.21 15.18 -17.05
N SER A 257 8.11 15.07 -17.78
CA SER A 257 6.83 14.64 -17.19
C SER A 257 6.89 13.21 -16.71
N TYR A 258 7.53 12.34 -17.49
CA TYR A 258 7.64 10.92 -17.20
C TYR A 258 8.44 10.69 -15.91
N GLN A 259 9.65 11.25 -15.85
CA GLN A 259 10.52 11.07 -14.68
C GLN A 259 10.01 11.83 -13.46
N THR A 260 9.39 13.01 -13.64
CA THR A 260 8.78 13.74 -12.52
C THR A 260 7.60 12.96 -11.95
N GLY A 261 6.76 12.36 -12.80
CA GLY A 261 5.68 11.48 -12.34
C GLY A 261 6.21 10.31 -11.51
N VAL A 262 7.19 9.56 -12.01
CA VAL A 262 7.79 8.44 -11.27
C VAL A 262 8.51 8.92 -9.99
N GLY A 263 9.19 10.06 -10.03
CA GLY A 263 9.92 10.63 -8.89
C GLY A 263 9.02 11.17 -7.77
N ILE A 264 7.76 11.50 -8.06
CA ILE A 264 6.76 11.89 -7.04
C ILE A 264 6.40 10.71 -6.14
N LEU A 265 6.28 9.50 -6.70
CA LEU A 265 5.75 8.33 -6.00
C LEU A 265 6.44 8.04 -4.66
N PRO A 266 7.78 7.89 -4.58
CA PRO A 266 8.44 7.63 -3.29
C PRO A 266 8.36 8.83 -2.33
N LEU A 267 8.40 10.07 -2.82
CA LEU A 267 8.23 11.24 -1.95
C LEU A 267 6.84 11.27 -1.29
N ALA A 268 5.80 10.94 -2.05
CA ALA A 268 4.44 10.81 -1.56
C ALA A 268 4.28 9.64 -0.57
N ALA A 269 4.88 8.48 -0.87
CA ALA A 269 4.82 7.29 -0.03
C ALA A 269 5.66 7.38 1.26
N SER A 270 6.62 8.31 1.33
CA SER A 270 7.57 8.40 2.44
C SER A 270 6.97 8.49 3.84
N GLY A 271 5.73 8.97 3.97
CA GLY A 271 5.09 9.26 5.27
C GLY A 271 5.80 10.34 6.09
N ALA A 272 6.86 10.95 5.55
CA ALA A 272 7.81 11.80 6.26
C ALA A 272 7.78 13.24 5.75
N LEU A 273 6.59 13.76 5.43
CA LEU A 273 6.43 15.05 4.77
C LEU A 273 6.89 16.27 5.59
N SER A 274 7.03 16.13 6.92
CA SER A 274 7.61 17.16 7.79
C SER A 274 9.13 17.09 7.87
N ARG A 275 9.75 16.01 7.37
CA ARG A 275 11.21 15.89 7.30
C ARG A 275 11.79 16.93 6.37
N VAL A 276 12.92 17.51 6.75
CA VAL A 276 13.64 18.53 5.98
C VAL A 276 14.77 17.87 5.20
N ASN A 277 14.85 18.15 3.90
CA ASN A 277 16.05 17.83 3.14
C ASN A 277 17.20 18.72 3.61
N SER A 278 18.16 18.15 4.34
CA SER A 278 19.40 18.83 4.75
C SER A 278 20.66 18.14 4.23
N GLU A 279 20.50 17.06 3.46
CA GLU A 279 21.59 16.15 3.07
C GLU A 279 21.98 16.30 1.61
N VAL A 280 21.07 16.88 0.81
CA VAL A 280 21.24 17.09 -0.61
C VAL A 280 21.24 18.59 -0.87
N ALA A 281 22.34 19.08 -1.44
CA ALA A 281 22.47 20.47 -1.84
C ALA A 281 21.57 20.81 -3.04
N GLY A 282 21.34 22.09 -3.29
CA GLY A 282 20.51 22.58 -4.39
C GLY A 282 19.26 23.30 -3.90
N ALA A 283 18.30 23.50 -4.81
CA ALA A 283 17.07 24.27 -4.56
C ALA A 283 16.16 23.66 -3.48
N THR A 284 16.25 22.34 -3.32
CA THR A 284 15.46 21.58 -2.35
C THR A 284 16.06 21.60 -0.94
N ASN A 285 17.29 22.09 -0.77
CA ASN A 285 17.95 22.13 0.53
C ASN A 285 17.21 23.08 1.50
N GLY A 286 16.94 22.61 2.71
CA GLY A 286 16.16 23.31 3.72
C GLY A 286 14.64 23.28 3.50
N LYS A 287 14.15 22.61 2.45
CA LYS A 287 12.72 22.39 2.22
C LYS A 287 12.25 21.09 2.86
N THR A 288 11.00 21.07 3.31
CA THR A 288 10.38 19.83 3.77
C THR A 288 10.06 18.92 2.58
N TYR A 289 9.97 17.62 2.80
CA TYR A 289 9.52 16.68 1.77
C TYR A 289 8.11 17.02 1.27
N GLY A 290 7.23 17.51 2.15
CA GLY A 290 5.91 18.01 1.77
C GLY A 290 5.96 19.23 0.84
N GLU A 291 6.86 20.20 1.09
CA GLU A 291 7.02 21.34 0.17
C GLU A 291 7.62 20.90 -1.17
N ILE A 292 8.60 20.00 -1.16
CA ILE A 292 9.20 19.44 -2.38
C ILE A 292 8.13 18.71 -3.20
N LEU A 293 7.34 17.83 -2.56
CA LEU A 293 6.24 17.10 -3.17
C LEU A 293 5.20 18.06 -3.78
N GLN A 294 4.78 19.10 -3.05
CA GLN A 294 3.85 20.10 -3.57
C GLN A 294 4.41 20.81 -4.81
N ARG A 295 5.69 21.20 -4.81
CA ARG A 295 6.33 21.86 -5.96
C ARG A 295 6.48 20.93 -7.17
N MET A 296 6.69 19.63 -6.95
CA MET A 296 6.67 18.63 -8.02
C MET A 296 5.27 18.41 -8.59
N SER A 297 4.25 18.32 -7.72
CA SER A 297 2.85 18.22 -8.12
C SER A 297 2.42 19.44 -8.95
N ASN A 298 2.77 20.65 -8.51
CA ASN A 298 2.49 21.89 -9.24
C ASN A 298 3.17 21.93 -10.62
N ALA A 299 4.43 21.48 -10.71
CA ALA A 299 5.15 21.38 -11.97
C ALA A 299 4.50 20.38 -12.94
N LEU A 300 4.11 19.21 -12.43
CA LEU A 300 3.45 18.18 -13.23
C LEU A 300 2.06 18.65 -13.70
N ALA A 301 1.31 19.36 -12.85
CA ALA A 301 0.03 19.98 -13.21
C ALA A 301 0.22 21.02 -14.31
N TRP A 302 1.19 21.94 -14.15
CA TRP A 302 1.56 22.92 -15.17
C TRP A 302 2.00 22.29 -16.50
N GLY A 303 2.52 21.05 -16.46
CA GLY A 303 2.92 20.31 -17.64
C GLY A 303 1.79 19.63 -18.42
N GLN A 304 0.56 19.62 -17.89
CA GLN A 304 -0.61 19.01 -18.54
C GLN A 304 -0.93 19.71 -19.87
N ILE A 305 -1.37 18.93 -20.85
CA ILE A 305 -1.64 19.42 -22.21
C ILE A 305 -2.96 20.22 -22.24
N ASP A 306 -2.90 21.40 -22.85
CA ASP A 306 -4.03 22.35 -22.96
C ASP A 306 -4.36 22.80 -24.40
N GLN A 307 -3.97 22.08 -25.44
CA GLN A 307 -4.31 22.52 -26.80
C GLN A 307 -5.75 22.13 -27.17
N GLU A 308 -6.56 23.12 -27.56
CA GLU A 308 -8.03 23.04 -27.77
C GLU A 308 -8.48 22.00 -28.80
N PHE A 309 -7.62 21.67 -29.77
CA PHE A 309 -8.00 20.89 -30.96
C PHE A 309 -7.28 19.55 -31.09
N SER A 310 -6.47 19.14 -30.10
CA SER A 310 -5.93 17.78 -30.09
C SER A 310 -6.81 16.90 -29.22
N GLY A 311 -7.14 15.69 -29.69
CA GLY A 311 -7.68 14.61 -28.84
C GLY A 311 -6.68 14.13 -27.79
N ASP A 312 -5.73 14.98 -27.40
CA ASP A 312 -4.64 14.77 -26.45
C ASP A 312 -4.75 15.70 -25.23
N ARG A 313 -5.71 16.63 -25.25
CA ARG A 313 -5.97 17.54 -24.14
C ARG A 313 -6.25 16.80 -22.85
N GLY A 314 -5.76 17.35 -21.74
CA GLY A 314 -5.89 16.75 -20.41
C GLY A 314 -4.88 15.63 -20.18
N GLY A 315 -4.14 15.20 -21.20
CA GLY A 315 -3.07 14.22 -21.10
C GLY A 315 -1.70 14.84 -20.80
N TRP A 316 -0.68 13.98 -20.88
CA TRP A 316 0.73 14.31 -20.72
C TRP A 316 1.54 13.62 -21.82
N TYR A 317 2.59 14.31 -22.25
CA TYR A 317 3.66 13.71 -23.04
C TYR A 317 4.91 13.58 -22.19
N TYR A 318 5.97 13.03 -22.77
CA TYR A 318 7.28 12.96 -22.14
C TYR A 318 7.80 14.35 -21.69
N ASN A 319 7.45 15.44 -22.38
CA ASN A 319 7.81 16.81 -21.99
C ASN A 319 6.58 17.59 -21.50
N PHE A 320 6.80 18.53 -20.58
CA PHE A 320 5.77 19.47 -20.15
C PHE A 320 5.27 20.34 -21.31
N ASN A 321 3.98 20.66 -21.28
CA ASN A 321 3.33 21.57 -22.24
C ASN A 321 3.51 21.15 -23.71
N SER A 322 3.57 19.85 -23.97
CA SER A 322 3.62 19.30 -25.32
C SER A 322 2.28 19.48 -26.05
N SER A 323 2.27 19.30 -27.37
CA SER A 323 1.05 19.39 -28.19
C SER A 323 0.30 18.06 -28.35
N SER A 324 0.85 16.95 -27.87
CA SER A 324 0.30 15.60 -28.03
C SER A 324 0.52 14.77 -26.77
N SER A 325 -0.30 13.75 -26.52
CA SER A 325 -0.27 12.92 -25.32
C SER A 325 0.27 11.52 -25.62
N ASP A 326 0.87 10.86 -24.62
CA ASP A 326 1.38 9.50 -24.76
C ASP A 326 0.87 8.62 -23.63
N GLY A 327 0.20 7.52 -23.99
CA GLY A 327 -0.34 6.51 -23.08
C GLY A 327 0.68 5.94 -22.07
N SER A 328 1.97 5.97 -22.41
CA SER A 328 3.07 5.47 -21.58
C SER A 328 3.52 6.48 -20.53
N THR A 329 3.19 7.77 -20.70
CA THR A 329 3.57 8.84 -19.77
C THR A 329 2.45 9.18 -18.80
N ILE A 330 1.22 9.22 -19.30
CA ILE A 330 0.04 9.62 -18.53
C ILE A 330 -0.24 8.73 -17.31
N GLY A 331 0.05 7.42 -17.36
CA GLY A 331 -0.18 6.52 -16.24
C GLY A 331 0.65 6.95 -15.03
N TRP A 332 1.92 7.27 -15.26
CA TRP A 332 2.78 7.83 -14.22
C TRP A 332 2.30 9.18 -13.70
N ALA A 333 1.74 10.03 -14.57
CA ALA A 333 1.16 11.30 -14.14
C ALA A 333 -0.09 11.10 -13.27
N PHE A 334 -0.97 10.15 -13.60
CA PHE A 334 -2.15 9.83 -12.79
C PHE A 334 -1.75 9.29 -11.42
N LEU A 335 -0.86 8.29 -11.38
CA LEU A 335 -0.35 7.74 -10.13
C LEU A 335 0.31 8.82 -9.29
N ALA A 336 1.12 9.69 -9.89
CA ALA A 336 1.75 10.79 -9.18
C ALA A 336 0.72 11.76 -8.57
N MET A 337 -0.34 12.13 -9.31
CA MET A 337 -1.39 12.99 -8.77
C MET A 337 -2.19 12.31 -7.66
N LEU A 338 -2.54 11.03 -7.84
CA LEU A 338 -3.27 10.25 -6.84
C LEU A 338 -2.45 10.07 -5.56
N ASP A 339 -1.18 9.68 -5.67
CA ASP A 339 -0.28 9.51 -4.52
C ASP A 339 0.01 10.85 -3.85
N ALA A 340 0.20 11.92 -4.62
CA ALA A 340 0.40 13.27 -4.06
C ALA A 340 -0.83 13.75 -3.27
N GLU A 341 -2.05 13.59 -3.79
CA GLU A 341 -3.28 13.91 -3.04
C GLU A 341 -3.45 13.03 -1.82
N ALA A 342 -3.22 11.72 -1.94
CA ALA A 342 -3.29 10.79 -0.82
C ALA A 342 -2.30 11.20 0.29
N ALA A 343 -1.09 11.61 -0.08
CA ALA A 343 -0.07 12.14 0.82
C ALA A 343 -0.35 13.59 1.29
N GLY A 344 -1.44 14.23 0.87
CA GLY A 344 -1.85 15.55 1.36
C GLY A 344 -1.31 16.76 0.62
N ALA A 345 -0.66 16.58 -0.53
CA ALA A 345 -0.43 17.67 -1.47
C ALA A 345 -1.75 18.09 -2.15
N VAL A 346 -1.85 19.36 -2.51
CA VAL A 346 -3.01 19.90 -3.22
C VAL A 346 -2.79 19.71 -4.72
N VAL A 347 -3.58 18.84 -5.36
CA VAL A 347 -3.69 18.80 -6.82
C VAL A 347 -4.80 19.75 -7.24
N PRO A 348 -4.53 20.75 -8.11
CA PRO A 348 -5.57 21.68 -8.54
C PRO A 348 -6.76 20.94 -9.20
N ASN A 349 -7.98 21.28 -8.80
CA ASN A 349 -9.19 20.62 -9.33
C ASN A 349 -9.29 20.71 -10.86
N TRP A 350 -8.74 21.77 -11.45
CA TRP A 350 -8.74 21.94 -12.91
C TRP A 350 -7.97 20.82 -13.63
N VAL A 351 -6.99 20.16 -13.00
CA VAL A 351 -6.26 19.03 -13.60
C VAL A 351 -7.22 17.88 -13.94
N LYS A 352 -8.15 17.61 -13.01
CA LYS A 352 -9.17 16.57 -13.15
C LYS A 352 -10.25 16.97 -14.15
N THR A 353 -10.68 18.23 -14.15
CA THR A 353 -11.68 18.70 -15.13
C THR A 353 -11.10 18.75 -16.54
N GLU A 354 -9.84 19.16 -16.70
CA GLU A 354 -9.14 19.14 -18.00
C GLU A 354 -8.96 17.71 -18.51
N LEU A 355 -8.72 16.74 -17.62
CA LEU A 355 -8.69 15.33 -17.97
C LEU A 355 -10.07 14.81 -18.41
N ALA A 356 -11.13 15.18 -17.69
CA ALA A 356 -12.50 14.77 -17.97
C ALA A 356 -13.07 15.38 -19.27
N ASP A 357 -12.79 16.67 -19.51
CA ASP A 357 -13.23 17.41 -20.69
C ASP A 357 -12.35 17.13 -21.92
N GLY A 358 -11.10 16.70 -21.69
CA GLY A 358 -10.09 16.45 -22.70
C GLY A 358 -10.29 15.13 -23.45
N GLY A 359 -9.33 14.85 -24.33
CA GLY A 359 -9.30 13.63 -25.11
C GLY A 359 -9.39 12.40 -24.21
N PHE A 360 -8.63 12.38 -23.11
CA PHE A 360 -8.49 11.21 -22.25
C PHE A 360 -9.78 10.76 -21.54
N GLY A 361 -10.73 11.66 -21.32
CA GLY A 361 -12.09 11.32 -20.89
C GLY A 361 -12.85 10.46 -21.92
N ASN A 362 -12.39 10.44 -23.18
CA ASN A 362 -12.94 9.68 -24.30
C ASN A 362 -12.22 8.36 -24.52
N LEU A 363 -12.20 7.52 -23.46
CA LEU A 363 -11.97 6.08 -23.62
C LEU A 363 -12.75 5.56 -24.82
N ASN A 364 -12.17 4.66 -25.60
CA ASN A 364 -12.94 3.99 -26.63
C ASN A 364 -14.09 3.22 -25.99
N ASN A 365 -15.20 3.08 -26.72
CA ASN A 365 -16.39 2.40 -26.20
C ASN A 365 -16.18 0.90 -25.90
N ASP A 366 -15.04 0.34 -26.30
CA ASP A 366 -14.56 -1.01 -25.98
C ASP A 366 -13.58 -1.04 -24.79
N GLY A 367 -13.43 0.09 -24.08
CA GLY A 367 -12.53 0.24 -22.94
C GLY A 367 -11.05 0.35 -23.29
N SER A 368 -10.70 0.38 -24.58
CA SER A 368 -9.31 0.58 -25.00
C SER A 368 -8.90 2.05 -24.90
N ILE A 369 -7.59 2.26 -24.72
CA ILE A 369 -6.94 3.57 -24.81
C ILE A 369 -5.83 3.48 -25.85
N ASP A 370 -5.85 4.38 -26.81
CA ASP A 370 -4.81 4.55 -27.81
C ASP A 370 -4.06 5.89 -27.62
N TYR A 371 -3.28 6.31 -28.62
CA TYR A 371 -2.58 7.62 -28.65
C TYR A 371 -3.45 8.78 -29.17
N GLN A 372 -4.74 8.55 -29.45
CA GLN A 372 -5.64 9.55 -30.00
C GLN A 372 -7.00 9.41 -29.33
N ALA A 373 -7.21 10.15 -28.26
CA ALA A 373 -8.39 9.94 -27.46
C ALA A 373 -9.62 10.61 -28.11
N ASN A 374 -10.24 9.83 -29.01
CA ASN A 374 -11.26 10.24 -29.96
C ASN A 374 -12.56 9.42 -29.85
N GLY A 375 -12.66 8.52 -28.87
CA GLY A 375 -13.84 7.70 -28.60
C GLY A 375 -14.19 6.70 -29.70
N ASN A 376 -13.28 6.43 -30.64
CA ASN A 376 -13.52 5.60 -31.81
C ASN A 376 -12.49 4.45 -31.92
N PRO A 377 -12.88 3.20 -31.59
CA PRO A 377 -12.01 2.04 -31.73
C PRO A 377 -11.51 1.81 -33.17
N ALA A 378 -12.21 2.32 -34.19
CA ALA A 378 -11.81 2.15 -35.59
C ALA A 378 -10.57 2.97 -35.98
N SER A 379 -10.15 3.92 -35.14
CA SER A 379 -8.92 4.71 -35.29
C SER A 379 -7.76 4.22 -34.43
N ASN A 380 -7.91 3.09 -33.74
CA ASN A 380 -6.93 2.55 -32.80
C ASN A 380 -5.52 2.49 -33.39
N SER A 381 -4.61 3.28 -32.83
CA SER A 381 -3.18 3.16 -33.07
C SER A 381 -2.45 2.77 -31.78
N SER A 382 -1.91 1.54 -31.74
CA SER A 382 -1.11 1.02 -30.63
C SER A 382 -1.81 0.95 -29.26
N VAL A 383 -3.07 0.55 -29.23
CA VAL A 383 -3.76 0.05 -28.00
C VAL A 383 -2.99 -1.13 -27.40
N GLY A 384 -3.08 -1.37 -26.09
CA GLY A 384 -2.40 -2.50 -25.46
C GLY A 384 -2.80 -2.69 -24.00
N PRO A 385 -2.51 -3.85 -23.40
CA PRO A 385 -3.04 -4.23 -22.09
C PRO A 385 -2.61 -3.27 -20.97
N ALA A 386 -1.38 -2.74 -21.01
CA ALA A 386 -0.93 -1.74 -20.03
C ALA A 386 -1.80 -0.47 -20.02
N LYS A 387 -2.26 -0.03 -21.19
CA LYS A 387 -3.05 1.19 -21.33
C LYS A 387 -4.48 1.01 -20.81
N ALA A 388 -5.02 -0.20 -20.83
CA ALA A 388 -6.31 -0.47 -20.21
C ALA A 388 -6.24 -0.25 -18.68
N GLY A 389 -5.18 -0.73 -18.02
CA GLY A 389 -4.92 -0.42 -16.61
C GLY A 389 -4.80 1.08 -16.32
N VAL A 390 -4.11 1.82 -17.19
CA VAL A 390 -4.03 3.30 -17.14
C VAL A 390 -5.42 3.95 -17.26
N GLY A 391 -6.34 3.35 -18.01
CA GLY A 391 -7.73 3.83 -18.13
C GLY A 391 -8.50 3.77 -16.82
N LEU A 392 -8.38 2.68 -16.07
CA LEU A 392 -8.97 2.60 -14.74
C LEU A 392 -8.37 3.65 -13.81
N GLN A 393 -7.05 3.87 -13.85
CA GLN A 393 -6.41 4.94 -13.06
C GLN A 393 -6.98 6.32 -13.41
N GLY A 394 -7.17 6.61 -14.70
CA GLY A 394 -7.75 7.87 -15.17
C GLY A 394 -9.22 8.05 -14.76
N LEU A 395 -10.05 6.99 -14.88
CA LEU A 395 -11.44 7.00 -14.42
C LEU A 395 -11.54 7.25 -12.92
N PHE A 396 -10.68 6.60 -12.14
CA PHE A 396 -10.59 6.82 -10.70
C PHE A 396 -10.21 8.27 -10.38
N LEU A 397 -9.21 8.85 -11.08
CA LEU A 397 -8.75 10.22 -10.87
C LEU A 397 -9.85 11.27 -11.10
N ILE A 398 -10.76 11.04 -12.05
CA ILE A 398 -11.92 11.92 -12.30
C ILE A 398 -13.17 11.54 -11.48
N GLY A 399 -13.05 10.58 -10.56
CA GLY A 399 -14.12 10.17 -9.64
C GLY A 399 -15.15 9.21 -10.21
N GLU A 400 -14.90 8.57 -11.37
CA GLU A 400 -15.77 7.51 -11.88
C GLU A 400 -15.33 6.15 -11.34
N LEU A 401 -16.06 5.64 -10.33
CA LEU A 401 -15.73 4.38 -9.66
C LEU A 401 -16.46 3.16 -10.26
N ALA A 402 -17.58 3.40 -10.96
CA ALA A 402 -18.41 2.38 -11.57
C ALA A 402 -19.14 2.94 -12.81
N GLY A 403 -19.68 2.05 -13.63
CA GLY A 403 -20.47 2.41 -14.81
C GLY A 403 -19.93 1.80 -16.10
N VAL A 404 -20.57 2.14 -17.21
CA VAL A 404 -20.32 1.48 -18.51
C VAL A 404 -18.88 1.63 -19.00
N ARG A 405 -18.17 2.72 -18.67
CA ARG A 405 -16.77 2.88 -19.08
C ARG A 405 -15.85 2.01 -18.22
N VAL A 406 -16.06 1.98 -16.90
CA VAL A 406 -15.34 1.07 -15.99
C VAL A 406 -15.53 -0.38 -16.41
N ASP A 407 -16.77 -0.78 -16.71
CA ASP A 407 -17.09 -2.13 -17.19
C ASP A 407 -16.40 -2.44 -18.52
N ALA A 408 -16.37 -1.48 -19.46
CA ALA A 408 -15.69 -1.65 -20.74
C ALA A 408 -14.18 -1.86 -20.56
N VAL A 409 -13.52 -1.05 -19.73
CA VAL A 409 -12.07 -1.18 -19.45
C VAL A 409 -11.78 -2.49 -18.72
N LYS A 410 -12.62 -2.88 -17.75
CA LYS A 410 -12.53 -4.18 -17.07
C LYS A 410 -12.60 -5.35 -18.07
N ASN A 411 -13.57 -5.32 -18.98
CA ASN A 411 -13.72 -6.34 -20.02
C ASN A 411 -12.52 -6.34 -20.99
N ASN A 412 -11.93 -5.17 -21.25
CA ASN A 412 -10.70 -5.07 -22.03
C ASN A 412 -9.56 -5.81 -21.33
N ILE A 413 -9.25 -5.46 -20.07
CA ILE A 413 -8.20 -6.13 -19.28
C ILE A 413 -8.43 -7.64 -19.23
N ASP A 414 -9.68 -8.07 -18.98
CA ASP A 414 -10.06 -9.49 -18.95
C ASP A 414 -9.71 -10.22 -20.26
N SER A 415 -9.96 -9.59 -21.40
CA SER A 415 -9.71 -10.18 -22.73
C SER A 415 -8.23 -10.46 -23.02
N TRP A 416 -7.31 -9.82 -22.30
CA TRP A 416 -5.86 -10.00 -22.43
C TRP A 416 -5.28 -10.98 -21.40
N TRP A 417 -6.07 -11.44 -20.44
CA TRP A 417 -5.52 -12.11 -19.25
C TRP A 417 -4.76 -13.41 -19.57
N SER A 418 -5.21 -14.15 -20.59
CA SER A 418 -4.66 -15.46 -20.97
C SER A 418 -4.08 -15.52 -22.39
N GLY A 419 -3.97 -14.41 -23.13
CA GLY A 419 -3.54 -14.43 -24.54
C GLY A 419 -3.00 -13.10 -25.10
N PHE A 420 -2.53 -13.15 -26.34
CA PHE A 420 -1.86 -12.04 -27.06
C PHE A 420 -2.78 -11.28 -28.04
N GLY A 421 -4.09 -11.51 -28.00
CA GLY A 421 -5.04 -11.04 -29.01
C GLY A 421 -6.36 -10.49 -28.43
N GLY A 422 -6.28 -9.83 -27.27
CA GLY A 422 -7.43 -9.22 -26.61
C GLY A 422 -7.99 -8.01 -27.37
N ILE A 423 -8.95 -7.32 -26.76
CA ILE A 423 -9.62 -6.15 -27.33
C ILE A 423 -8.57 -5.09 -27.70
N GLY A 424 -8.56 -4.68 -28.97
CA GLY A 424 -7.59 -3.76 -29.53
C GLY A 424 -6.46 -4.41 -30.34
N GLY A 425 -6.21 -5.71 -30.17
CA GLY A 425 -5.46 -6.55 -31.11
C GLY A 425 -3.96 -6.25 -31.29
N ASN A 426 -3.37 -5.37 -30.49
CA ASN A 426 -1.96 -5.01 -30.56
C ASN A 426 -1.21 -5.55 -29.34
N SER A 427 -0.46 -6.62 -29.58
CA SER A 427 0.38 -7.25 -28.58
C SER A 427 1.58 -6.33 -28.23
N TRP A 428 1.64 -5.81 -27.00
CA TRP A 428 2.85 -5.21 -26.42
C TRP A 428 3.81 -6.30 -25.93
N ASN A 429 4.63 -6.81 -26.84
CA ASN A 429 5.68 -7.76 -26.48
C ASN A 429 6.73 -7.06 -25.59
N CYS A 430 6.74 -7.34 -24.29
CA CYS A 430 7.78 -6.84 -23.39
C CYS A 430 9.09 -7.65 -23.52
N GLN A 431 9.44 -7.97 -24.77
CA GLN A 431 10.62 -8.74 -25.17
C GLN A 431 10.70 -10.17 -24.58
N ILE A 432 9.56 -10.73 -24.16
CA ILE A 432 9.42 -12.05 -23.53
C ILE A 432 8.39 -12.94 -24.24
N THR A 433 8.39 -14.24 -23.93
CA THR A 433 7.52 -15.26 -24.55
C THR A 433 6.27 -15.61 -23.74
N VAL A 434 6.08 -15.00 -22.57
CA VAL A 434 4.91 -15.19 -21.71
C VAL A 434 3.76 -14.24 -22.12
N PRO A 435 2.48 -14.59 -21.87
CA PRO A 435 1.34 -13.73 -22.17
C PRO A 435 1.54 -12.33 -21.58
N GLU A 436 1.18 -11.28 -22.30
CA GLU A 436 1.57 -9.89 -21.98
C GLU A 436 1.11 -9.40 -20.61
N ASN A 437 0.08 -10.03 -20.06
CA ASN A 437 -0.44 -9.72 -18.75
C ASN A 437 0.35 -10.36 -17.59
N LYS A 438 1.34 -11.22 -17.87
CA LYS A 438 2.26 -11.82 -16.89
C LYS A 438 3.70 -11.77 -17.42
N GLY A 439 4.61 -11.24 -16.62
CA GLY A 439 6.01 -11.05 -17.00
C GLY A 439 6.33 -9.72 -17.68
N CYS A 440 5.34 -8.95 -18.14
CA CYS A 440 5.56 -7.56 -18.51
C CYS A 440 5.33 -6.63 -17.31
N ALA A 441 6.40 -6.08 -16.73
CA ALA A 441 6.31 -5.30 -15.50
C ALA A 441 5.38 -4.09 -15.66
N TYR A 442 5.52 -3.32 -16.75
CA TYR A 442 4.69 -2.14 -17.00
C TYR A 442 3.20 -2.48 -17.15
N THR A 443 2.86 -3.59 -17.83
CA THR A 443 1.47 -4.04 -17.96
C THR A 443 0.91 -4.49 -16.62
N MET A 444 1.64 -5.38 -15.92
CA MET A 444 1.21 -5.92 -14.64
C MET A 444 0.97 -4.81 -13.62
N TYR A 445 1.87 -3.84 -13.55
CA TYR A 445 1.77 -2.74 -12.60
C TYR A 445 0.56 -1.83 -12.86
N ASN A 446 0.34 -1.44 -14.12
CA ASN A 446 -0.79 -0.57 -14.44
C ASN A 446 -2.14 -1.26 -14.23
N ASN A 447 -2.23 -2.55 -14.56
CA ASN A 447 -3.42 -3.36 -14.28
C ASN A 447 -3.63 -3.55 -12.78
N PHE A 448 -2.56 -3.85 -12.02
CA PHE A 448 -2.61 -3.93 -10.56
C PHE A 448 -3.16 -2.63 -9.95
N LYS A 449 -2.58 -1.47 -10.30
CA LYS A 449 -3.03 -0.17 -9.80
C LYS A 449 -4.49 0.10 -10.18
N GLY A 450 -4.84 -0.04 -11.45
CA GLY A 450 -6.20 0.22 -11.95
C GLY A 450 -7.26 -0.67 -11.30
N LEU A 451 -7.03 -1.97 -11.24
CA LEU A 451 -7.97 -2.94 -10.65
C LEU A 451 -8.10 -2.75 -9.13
N LYS A 452 -7.00 -2.49 -8.41
CA LYS A 452 -7.03 -2.20 -6.96
C LYS A 452 -7.79 -0.93 -6.64
N LEU A 453 -7.57 0.16 -7.40
CA LEU A 453 -8.26 1.43 -7.20
C LEU A 453 -9.78 1.29 -7.33
N HIS A 454 -10.25 0.41 -8.21
CA HIS A 454 -11.68 0.11 -8.39
C HIS A 454 -12.20 -1.03 -7.51
N SER A 455 -11.38 -1.57 -6.60
CA SER A 455 -11.75 -2.71 -5.75
C SER A 455 -12.28 -3.91 -6.55
N ILE A 456 -11.78 -4.11 -7.77
CA ILE A 456 -12.14 -5.25 -8.60
C ILE A 456 -11.40 -6.47 -8.04
N GLN A 457 -12.12 -7.50 -7.62
CA GLN A 457 -11.51 -8.71 -7.05
C GLN A 457 -11.30 -9.81 -8.10
N THR A 458 -12.25 -9.98 -9.04
CA THR A 458 -12.23 -11.10 -9.99
C THR A 458 -12.43 -10.67 -11.44
N LEU A 459 -11.78 -11.42 -12.34
CA LEU A 459 -11.86 -11.26 -13.79
C LEU A 459 -12.12 -12.63 -14.44
N PRO A 460 -13.25 -12.86 -15.16
CA PRO A 460 -13.67 -14.18 -15.61
C PRO A 460 -12.64 -15.00 -16.40
N SER A 461 -11.79 -14.35 -17.20
CA SER A 461 -10.81 -14.99 -18.09
C SER A 461 -9.49 -15.32 -17.39
N VAL A 462 -9.36 -15.02 -16.09
CA VAL A 462 -8.19 -15.40 -15.28
C VAL A 462 -8.01 -16.92 -15.26
N GLY A 463 -9.11 -17.67 -15.14
CA GLY A 463 -9.10 -19.13 -15.14
C GLY A 463 -8.40 -19.76 -13.93
N ARG A 464 -8.01 -18.96 -12.94
CA ARG A 464 -7.44 -19.42 -11.67
C ARG A 464 -8.53 -20.06 -10.83
N ALA A 465 -8.28 -21.27 -10.32
CA ALA A 465 -9.19 -21.93 -9.39
C ALA A 465 -9.33 -21.13 -8.07
N ALA A 466 -10.38 -21.41 -7.30
CA ALA A 466 -10.47 -20.89 -5.94
C ALA A 466 -9.25 -21.32 -5.12
N GLY A 467 -8.71 -20.40 -4.34
CA GLY A 467 -7.57 -20.66 -3.49
C GLY A 467 -7.98 -21.29 -2.15
N PRO A 468 -7.01 -21.58 -1.28
CA PRO A 468 -7.27 -21.80 0.14
C PRO A 468 -8.04 -20.63 0.78
N GLY A 469 -8.73 -20.90 1.90
CA GLY A 469 -9.40 -19.86 2.67
C GLY A 469 -10.58 -19.22 1.93
N ALA A 470 -10.68 -17.89 2.05
CA ALA A 470 -11.73 -17.08 1.42
C ALA A 470 -11.39 -16.62 -0.01
N ILE A 471 -10.30 -17.11 -0.61
CA ILE A 471 -9.83 -16.67 -1.93
C ILE A 471 -10.75 -17.19 -3.05
N PRO A 472 -11.49 -16.32 -3.77
CA PRO A 472 -12.40 -16.76 -4.80
C PRO A 472 -11.67 -17.29 -6.04
N ALA A 473 -12.39 -18.05 -6.87
CA ALA A 473 -11.94 -18.36 -8.21
C ALA A 473 -11.83 -17.08 -9.04
N ASN A 474 -10.97 -17.09 -10.05
CA ASN A 474 -10.73 -15.97 -10.96
C ASN A 474 -10.23 -14.69 -10.27
N ASP A 475 -9.66 -14.80 -9.06
CA ASP A 475 -8.95 -13.70 -8.42
C ASP A 475 -7.66 -13.39 -9.17
N TRP A 476 -7.60 -12.18 -9.72
CA TRP A 476 -6.53 -11.75 -10.60
C TRP A 476 -5.27 -11.36 -9.83
N HIS A 477 -5.39 -10.86 -8.59
CA HIS A 477 -4.24 -10.45 -7.77
C HIS A 477 -3.55 -11.69 -7.22
N GLU A 478 -4.35 -12.67 -6.82
CA GLU A 478 -3.83 -13.97 -6.38
C GLU A 478 -3.17 -14.75 -7.53
N ASP A 479 -3.62 -14.56 -8.77
CA ASP A 479 -2.97 -15.10 -9.96
C ASP A 479 -1.59 -14.45 -10.22
N TYR A 480 -1.45 -13.14 -9.99
CA TYR A 480 -0.15 -12.46 -10.04
C TYR A 480 0.79 -12.93 -8.94
N LYS A 481 0.30 -13.09 -7.70
CA LYS A 481 1.09 -13.63 -6.58
C LYS A 481 1.57 -15.05 -6.87
N ASP A 482 0.69 -15.92 -7.37
CA ASP A 482 1.06 -17.29 -7.73
C ASP A 482 2.11 -17.31 -8.86
N TRP A 483 1.97 -16.42 -9.85
CA TRP A 483 2.98 -16.26 -10.89
C TRP A 483 4.32 -15.77 -10.32
N ALA A 484 4.33 -14.79 -9.43
CA ALA A 484 5.55 -14.28 -8.81
C ALA A 484 6.27 -15.39 -8.02
N LEU A 485 5.56 -16.16 -7.20
CA LEU A 485 6.14 -17.29 -6.46
C LEU A 485 6.76 -18.34 -7.39
N ALA A 486 6.12 -18.63 -8.52
CA ALA A 486 6.60 -19.64 -9.46
C ALA A 486 7.82 -19.19 -10.29
N ASN A 487 8.11 -17.89 -10.32
CA ASN A 487 9.05 -17.28 -11.28
C ASN A 487 10.18 -16.46 -10.63
N GLN A 488 10.30 -16.47 -9.30
CA GLN A 488 11.43 -15.85 -8.62
C GLN A 488 12.72 -16.66 -8.87
N SER A 489 13.83 -15.99 -9.18
CA SER A 489 15.14 -16.62 -9.28
C SER A 489 15.61 -17.15 -7.92
N ALA A 490 16.43 -18.20 -7.93
CA ALA A 490 16.87 -18.90 -6.72
C ALA A 490 17.50 -17.93 -5.68
N PRO A 491 16.89 -17.74 -4.51
CA PRO A 491 17.25 -16.65 -3.59
C PRO A 491 18.52 -16.92 -2.78
N THR A 492 19.12 -18.11 -2.87
CA THR A 492 20.30 -18.49 -2.07
C THR A 492 21.62 -17.92 -2.60
N THR A 493 21.58 -17.13 -3.68
CA THR A 493 22.76 -16.48 -4.26
C THR A 493 22.71 -14.96 -4.08
N THR A 494 23.87 -14.30 -4.16
CA THR A 494 23.95 -12.83 -4.04
C THR A 494 23.09 -12.09 -5.07
N GLY A 495 22.99 -12.62 -6.29
CA GLY A 495 22.18 -12.04 -7.37
C GLY A 495 20.81 -12.71 -7.57
N GLY A 496 20.38 -13.56 -6.65
CA GLY A 496 19.09 -14.26 -6.72
C GLY A 496 18.02 -13.60 -5.84
N GLY A 497 16.76 -13.94 -6.08
CA GLY A 497 15.59 -13.29 -5.49
C GLY A 497 14.90 -12.30 -6.43
N SER A 498 15.45 -12.08 -7.63
CA SER A 498 14.84 -11.23 -8.66
C SER A 498 13.86 -11.97 -9.57
N TRP A 499 13.06 -11.21 -10.30
CA TRP A 499 12.20 -11.72 -11.38
C TRP A 499 12.68 -11.34 -12.80
N GLY A 500 13.72 -10.51 -12.91
CA GLY A 500 14.22 -10.05 -14.21
C GLY A 500 14.55 -11.14 -15.25
N PRO A 501 15.11 -12.31 -14.88
CA PRO A 501 15.41 -13.37 -15.86
C PRO A 501 14.23 -13.93 -16.65
N VAL A 502 13.00 -13.71 -16.18
CA VAL A 502 11.76 -14.19 -16.83
C VAL A 502 10.76 -13.06 -17.09
N MET A 503 11.21 -11.81 -16.92
CA MET A 503 10.42 -10.61 -17.11
C MET A 503 11.05 -9.68 -18.13
N GLY A 504 10.24 -8.72 -18.58
CA GLY A 504 10.75 -7.51 -19.18
C GLY A 504 9.94 -6.31 -18.75
N PHE A 505 10.60 -5.15 -18.61
CA PHE A 505 9.92 -3.95 -18.16
C PHE A 505 8.87 -3.46 -19.17
N SER A 506 9.26 -3.34 -20.44
CA SER A 506 8.41 -2.90 -21.55
C SER A 506 8.95 -3.37 -22.91
N SER A 507 8.32 -2.99 -24.02
CA SER A 507 8.83 -3.28 -25.37
C SER A 507 10.15 -2.56 -25.71
N GLN A 508 10.49 -1.52 -24.97
CA GLN A 508 11.65 -0.64 -25.23
C GLN A 508 12.73 -0.71 -24.14
N LEU A 509 12.45 -1.38 -23.02
CA LEU A 509 13.32 -1.37 -21.84
C LEU A 509 13.25 -2.73 -21.13
N ASN A 510 14.42 -3.22 -20.71
CA ASN A 510 14.58 -4.37 -19.84
C ASN A 510 15.58 -3.98 -18.73
N ASP A 511 15.18 -4.13 -17.48
CA ASP A 511 15.99 -3.77 -16.30
C ASP A 511 15.53 -4.61 -15.09
N ASP A 512 16.35 -5.60 -14.71
CA ASP A 512 16.03 -6.54 -13.64
C ASP A 512 15.71 -5.86 -12.30
N ASN A 513 16.31 -4.68 -12.02
CA ASN A 513 16.06 -3.94 -10.78
C ASN A 513 14.67 -3.29 -10.82
N MET A 514 14.32 -2.67 -11.94
CA MET A 514 12.99 -2.09 -12.13
C MET A 514 11.91 -3.17 -12.14
N GLU A 515 12.14 -4.31 -12.79
CA GLU A 515 11.20 -5.43 -12.81
C GLU A 515 10.98 -6.01 -11.41
N THR A 516 12.07 -6.21 -10.66
CA THR A 516 11.98 -6.69 -9.28
C THR A 516 11.25 -5.69 -8.39
N ALA A 517 11.56 -4.41 -8.48
CA ALA A 517 10.86 -3.36 -7.75
C ALA A 517 9.36 -3.34 -8.07
N ILE A 518 8.97 -3.54 -9.34
CA ILE A 518 7.56 -3.61 -9.73
C ILE A 518 6.85 -4.82 -9.12
N ILE A 519 7.48 -6.00 -9.10
CA ILE A 519 6.88 -7.17 -8.44
C ILE A 519 6.73 -6.92 -6.94
N GLU A 520 7.72 -6.34 -6.29
CA GLU A 520 7.61 -5.95 -4.88
C GLU A 520 6.42 -5.01 -4.63
N LEU A 521 6.18 -4.06 -5.53
CA LEU A 521 5.03 -3.16 -5.45
C LEU A 521 3.69 -3.85 -5.70
N ILE A 522 3.65 -4.90 -6.53
CA ILE A 522 2.45 -5.70 -6.77
C ILE A 522 2.16 -6.63 -5.58
N LEU A 523 3.21 -7.14 -4.93
CA LEU A 523 3.11 -7.97 -3.73
C LEU A 523 2.79 -7.14 -2.49
N SER A 524 3.01 -5.81 -2.53
CA SER A 524 2.64 -4.90 -1.46
C SER A 524 1.14 -4.94 -1.14
N PRO A 525 0.77 -4.78 0.15
CA PRO A 525 -0.63 -4.71 0.57
C PRO A 525 -1.33 -3.39 0.22
N VAL A 526 -0.59 -2.38 -0.26
CA VAL A 526 -1.12 -1.05 -0.60
C VAL A 526 -0.93 -0.70 -2.07
N ALA A 527 -1.96 -0.13 -2.69
CA ALA A 527 -1.92 0.28 -4.08
C ALA A 527 -1.50 1.74 -4.30
N LEU A 528 -1.45 2.61 -3.29
CA LEU A 528 -1.02 4.02 -3.43
C LEU A 528 0.13 4.30 -2.44
N VAL A 529 -0.19 4.95 -1.32
CA VAL A 529 0.69 5.22 -0.18
C VAL A 529 0.25 4.42 1.05
N LEU A 530 1.12 4.27 2.05
CA LEU A 530 0.77 3.63 3.32
C LEU A 530 -0.17 4.50 4.18
N PRO A 531 -1.13 3.91 4.90
CA PRO A 531 -1.89 4.61 5.94
C PRO A 531 -1.02 5.13 7.07
N ASP A 532 -1.44 6.25 7.65
CA ASP A 532 -0.83 6.81 8.85
C ASP A 532 -1.01 5.84 10.02
N PRO A 533 0.09 5.33 10.62
CA PRO A 533 0.01 4.35 11.69
C PRO A 533 -0.66 4.89 12.96
N VAL A 534 -0.53 6.19 13.24
CA VAL A 534 -1.08 6.84 14.43
C VAL A 534 -2.58 7.03 14.28
N GLN A 535 -3.05 7.56 13.14
CA GLN A 535 -4.47 7.74 12.86
C GLN A 535 -5.18 6.39 12.79
N PHE A 536 -4.60 5.42 12.07
CA PHE A 536 -5.17 4.08 12.00
C PHE A 536 -5.22 3.43 13.40
N GLY A 537 -4.13 3.53 14.18
CA GLY A 537 -4.07 3.00 15.54
C GLY A 537 -4.98 3.67 16.57
N GLN A 538 -5.44 4.91 16.33
CA GLN A 538 -6.31 5.64 17.26
C GLN A 538 -7.79 5.59 16.87
N PHE A 539 -8.10 5.68 15.59
CA PHE A 539 -9.47 5.85 15.09
C PHE A 539 -9.83 4.91 13.93
N GLY A 540 -8.87 4.12 13.45
CA GLY A 540 -8.98 3.32 12.23
C GLY A 540 -10.05 2.23 12.26
N LEU A 541 -10.75 2.04 13.38
CA LEU A 541 -11.93 1.17 13.50
C LEU A 541 -13.04 1.83 14.34
N GLN A 542 -14.28 1.82 13.85
CA GLN A 542 -15.45 2.47 14.47
C GLN A 542 -16.74 1.63 14.38
N HIS A 543 -17.66 1.74 15.35
CA HIS A 543 -18.99 1.11 15.30
C HIS A 543 -19.95 1.87 14.36
N CYS A 544 -20.82 1.14 13.65
CA CYS A 544 -21.94 1.74 12.90
C CYS A 544 -23.23 1.62 13.71
N LEU A 545 -23.60 2.71 14.40
CA LEU A 545 -24.70 2.69 15.38
C LEU A 545 -26.11 2.83 14.77
N ASP A 546 -26.29 3.37 13.56
CA ASP A 546 -27.62 3.59 12.96
C ASP A 546 -27.59 3.68 11.41
N GLY A 547 -27.92 2.58 10.71
CA GLY A 547 -28.16 2.59 9.25
C GLY A 547 -26.93 2.85 8.35
N PRO A 548 -27.13 2.95 7.01
CA PRO A 548 -26.05 2.90 6.01
C PRO A 548 -25.11 4.12 5.98
N ALA A 549 -25.30 5.11 6.86
CA ALA A 549 -24.38 6.24 7.01
C ALA A 549 -23.73 6.16 8.39
N CYS A 550 -22.55 5.54 8.47
CA CYS A 550 -21.78 5.46 9.71
C CYS A 550 -21.30 6.88 10.08
N ALA A 551 -22.06 7.57 10.93
CA ALA A 551 -21.69 8.88 11.43
C ALA A 551 -20.56 8.71 12.45
N SER A 552 -19.36 9.18 12.06
CA SER A 552 -18.15 9.35 12.88
C SER A 552 -18.45 9.52 14.37
N ARG A 553 -18.33 8.43 15.13
CA ARG A 553 -18.43 8.45 16.59
C ARG A 553 -17.29 7.62 17.15
N THR A 554 -16.38 8.28 17.87
CA THR A 554 -15.24 7.73 18.59
C THR A 554 -15.63 6.95 19.85
N VAL A 555 -16.77 6.25 19.83
CA VAL A 555 -17.17 5.39 20.95
C VAL A 555 -16.51 4.04 20.72
N ASN A 556 -15.70 3.59 21.69
CA ASN A 556 -15.03 2.29 21.63
C ASN A 556 -15.91 1.15 22.16
N GLU A 557 -17.17 1.44 22.50
CA GLU A 557 -18.10 0.50 23.11
C GLU A 557 -19.49 0.62 22.46
N ASP A 558 -20.13 -0.52 22.22
CA ASP A 558 -21.51 -0.64 21.76
C ASP A 558 -22.18 -1.88 22.37
N THR A 559 -23.51 -1.89 22.52
CA THR A 559 -24.27 -2.97 23.17
C THR A 559 -25.51 -3.37 22.38
N ASN A 560 -25.61 -4.63 21.96
CA ASN A 560 -26.79 -5.20 21.29
C ASN A 560 -27.25 -6.49 22.00
N PRO A 561 -28.51 -6.94 21.81
CA PRO A 561 -28.93 -8.28 22.20
C PRO A 561 -28.10 -9.37 21.51
N ALA A 562 -27.78 -10.45 22.24
CA ALA A 562 -27.14 -11.62 21.66
C ALA A 562 -28.04 -12.23 20.57
N GLY A 563 -27.43 -12.70 19.48
CA GLY A 563 -28.16 -13.14 18.30
C GLY A 563 -28.51 -12.05 17.28
N SER A 564 -28.27 -10.76 17.58
CA SER A 564 -28.46 -9.69 16.60
C SER A 564 -27.21 -9.46 15.73
N ASP A 565 -27.40 -8.72 14.62
CA ASP A 565 -26.29 -8.25 13.78
C ASP A 565 -25.55 -7.06 14.44
N HIS A 566 -24.28 -6.91 14.09
CA HIS A 566 -23.46 -5.74 14.39
C HIS A 566 -22.53 -5.42 13.20
N THR A 567 -22.33 -4.13 12.93
CA THR A 567 -21.47 -3.64 11.86
C THR A 567 -20.40 -2.71 12.42
N VAL A 568 -19.15 -2.91 11.98
CA VAL A 568 -18.02 -2.01 12.21
C VAL A 568 -17.40 -1.58 10.89
N VAL A 569 -16.78 -0.41 10.88
CA VAL A 569 -16.08 0.16 9.71
C VAL A 569 -14.64 0.44 10.09
N ALA A 570 -13.70 -0.09 9.31
CA ALA A 570 -12.31 0.34 9.36
C ALA A 570 -12.05 1.42 8.32
N ARG A 571 -11.21 2.40 8.67
CA ARG A 571 -10.83 3.52 7.80
C ARG A 571 -9.32 3.70 7.77
N ALA A 572 -8.74 3.65 6.58
CA ALA A 572 -7.36 4.01 6.30
C ALA A 572 -7.26 5.46 5.82
N GLU A 573 -6.47 6.26 6.53
CA GLU A 573 -6.22 7.67 6.22
C GLU A 573 -4.72 7.95 6.22
N SER A 574 -4.30 8.97 5.46
CA SER A 574 -2.93 9.49 5.48
C SER A 574 -2.70 10.43 6.65
N VAL A 575 -1.47 10.91 6.84
CA VAL A 575 -1.13 11.81 7.97
C VAL A 575 -1.92 13.13 7.96
N GLN A 576 -2.48 13.52 6.81
CA GLN A 576 -3.35 14.69 6.65
C GLN A 576 -4.85 14.37 6.78
N GLY A 577 -5.22 13.12 7.02
CA GLY A 577 -6.62 12.68 7.13
C GLY A 577 -7.30 12.42 5.78
N ASN A 578 -6.53 12.24 4.69
CA ASN A 578 -7.11 11.89 3.40
C ASN A 578 -7.33 10.38 3.31
N PRO A 579 -8.47 9.90 2.77
CA PRO A 579 -8.73 8.48 2.62
C PRO A 579 -7.72 7.83 1.67
N ILE A 580 -7.27 6.62 2.01
CA ILE A 580 -6.32 5.86 1.19
C ILE A 580 -7.03 4.67 0.56
N ALA A 581 -7.14 4.71 -0.77
CA ALA A 581 -7.66 3.60 -1.56
C ALA A 581 -6.60 2.51 -1.83
N GLY A 582 -7.07 1.30 -2.12
CA GLY A 582 -6.23 0.18 -2.53
C GLY A 582 -5.41 -0.48 -1.40
N THR A 583 -5.70 -0.17 -0.15
CA THR A 583 -5.09 -0.81 1.03
C THR A 583 -5.88 -2.05 1.43
N THR A 584 -5.20 -3.17 1.67
CA THR A 584 -5.85 -4.39 2.16
C THR A 584 -5.98 -4.34 3.68
N ILE A 585 -7.21 -4.32 4.18
CA ILE A 585 -7.53 -4.31 5.61
C ILE A 585 -8.24 -5.60 5.98
N GLU A 586 -7.85 -6.18 7.09
CA GLU A 586 -8.60 -7.25 7.77
C GLU A 586 -9.25 -6.68 9.04
N ILE A 587 -10.53 -6.96 9.26
CA ILE A 587 -11.21 -6.72 10.54
C ILE A 587 -11.52 -8.09 11.16
N GLU A 588 -11.18 -8.28 12.43
CA GLU A 588 -11.40 -9.53 13.15
C GLU A 588 -11.97 -9.29 14.55
N VAL A 589 -12.89 -10.17 14.97
CA VAL A 589 -13.26 -10.36 16.38
C VAL A 589 -12.14 -11.16 17.07
N ILE A 590 -11.28 -10.46 17.83
CA ILE A 590 -10.05 -11.02 18.39
C ILE A 590 -10.25 -11.79 19.70
N SER A 591 -11.32 -11.51 20.43
CA SER A 591 -11.72 -12.22 21.65
C SER A 591 -13.23 -12.11 21.86
N GLY A 592 -13.81 -12.92 22.75
CA GLY A 592 -15.24 -12.91 23.06
C GLY A 592 -16.04 -14.09 22.48
N PRO A 593 -17.37 -14.08 22.66
CA PRO A 593 -18.27 -15.13 22.16
C PRO A 593 -18.09 -15.41 20.66
N ASN A 594 -17.77 -14.41 19.85
CA ASN A 594 -17.68 -14.54 18.40
C ASN A 594 -16.24 -14.50 17.86
N ALA A 595 -15.25 -14.87 18.70
CA ALA A 595 -13.84 -14.86 18.33
C ALA A 595 -13.55 -15.67 17.05
N GLY A 596 -12.76 -15.09 16.15
CA GLY A 596 -12.36 -15.69 14.87
C GLY A 596 -13.25 -15.34 13.67
N ILE A 597 -14.33 -14.58 13.86
CA ILE A 597 -15.05 -13.96 12.74
C ILE A 597 -14.19 -12.84 12.16
N SER A 598 -13.96 -12.85 10.85
CA SER A 598 -13.21 -11.80 10.16
C SER A 598 -13.72 -11.51 8.75
N THR A 599 -13.27 -10.38 8.20
CA THR A 599 -13.35 -10.04 6.78
C THR A 599 -12.04 -9.41 6.35
N GLN A 600 -11.63 -9.63 5.11
CA GLN A 600 -10.44 -9.03 4.52
C GLN A 600 -10.78 -8.45 3.15
N VAL A 601 -10.67 -7.12 3.02
CA VAL A 601 -11.13 -6.38 1.84
C VAL A 601 -10.13 -5.28 1.49
N VAL A 602 -10.04 -4.95 0.20
CA VAL A 602 -9.29 -3.80 -0.30
C VAL A 602 -10.15 -2.54 -0.18
N THR A 603 -9.63 -1.48 0.44
CA THR A 603 -10.32 -0.19 0.57
C THR A 603 -10.62 0.43 -0.79
N GLY A 604 -11.83 0.93 -0.99
CA GLY A 604 -12.19 1.76 -2.14
C GLY A 604 -11.73 3.21 -2.01
N ALA A 605 -12.26 4.10 -2.84
CA ALA A 605 -11.94 5.54 -2.82
C ALA A 605 -12.23 6.24 -1.48
N SER A 606 -13.15 5.70 -0.67
CA SER A 606 -13.45 6.22 0.67
C SER A 606 -12.42 5.84 1.73
N GLY A 607 -11.47 4.94 1.41
CA GLY A 607 -10.53 4.41 2.40
C GLY A 607 -11.17 3.49 3.44
N GLU A 608 -12.42 3.06 3.22
CA GLU A 608 -13.21 2.33 4.21
C GLU A 608 -13.45 0.87 3.80
N ILE A 609 -13.53 -0.02 4.79
CA ILE A 609 -14.11 -1.37 4.66
C ILE A 609 -15.04 -1.66 5.83
N GLN A 610 -15.94 -2.65 5.69
CA GLN A 610 -16.93 -2.98 6.73
C GLN A 610 -16.92 -4.47 7.05
N LEU A 611 -17.14 -4.80 8.33
CA LEU A 611 -17.48 -6.14 8.81
C LEU A 611 -18.88 -6.09 9.42
N THR A 612 -19.80 -6.90 8.90
CA THR A 612 -21.09 -7.17 9.53
C THR A 612 -21.14 -8.63 9.96
N TYR A 613 -21.49 -8.88 11.22
CA TYR A 613 -21.64 -10.23 11.74
C TYR A 613 -22.80 -10.36 12.73
N THR A 614 -23.39 -11.54 12.77
CA THR A 614 -24.45 -11.92 13.73
C THR A 614 -23.81 -12.57 14.94
N SER A 615 -24.21 -12.17 16.15
CA SER A 615 -23.78 -12.84 17.38
C SER A 615 -24.27 -14.30 17.42
N ASN A 616 -23.45 -15.19 17.97
CA ASN A 616 -23.78 -16.62 18.11
C ASN A 616 -24.85 -16.93 19.18
N GLY A 617 -25.50 -15.90 19.74
CA GLY A 617 -26.54 -16.02 20.76
C GLY A 617 -26.01 -16.15 22.19
N THR A 618 -24.69 -16.23 22.40
CA THR A 618 -24.09 -16.28 23.73
C THR A 618 -23.79 -14.86 24.22
N PRO A 619 -24.26 -14.48 25.43
CA PRO A 619 -23.92 -13.19 26.01
C PRO A 619 -22.43 -13.08 26.32
N GLY A 620 -21.89 -11.88 26.23
CA GLY A 620 -20.48 -11.62 26.51
C GLY A 620 -19.98 -10.39 25.78
N THR A 621 -18.67 -10.19 25.77
CA THR A 621 -18.06 -9.05 25.10
C THR A 621 -17.10 -9.55 24.04
N ASP A 622 -17.31 -9.08 22.82
CA ASP A 622 -16.35 -9.21 21.74
C ASP A 622 -15.36 -8.05 21.78
N GLU A 623 -14.08 -8.34 21.61
CA GLU A 623 -13.08 -7.34 21.24
C GLU A 623 -12.82 -7.45 19.75
N ILE A 624 -12.83 -6.31 19.04
CA ILE A 624 -12.72 -6.25 17.58
C ILE A 624 -11.56 -5.34 17.23
N GLN A 625 -10.70 -5.77 16.30
CA GLN A 625 -9.56 -4.98 15.84
C GLN A 625 -9.38 -5.13 14.33
N ALA A 626 -8.96 -4.05 13.68
CA ALA A 626 -8.55 -4.07 12.30
C ALA A 626 -7.02 -4.07 12.17
N ASN A 627 -6.51 -4.65 11.10
CA ASN A 627 -5.10 -4.60 10.73
C ASN A 627 -4.94 -4.26 9.25
N ILE A 628 -3.85 -3.53 8.93
CA ILE A 628 -3.35 -3.42 7.57
C ILE A 628 -2.47 -4.64 7.31
N VAL A 629 -2.97 -5.53 6.46
CA VAL A 629 -2.34 -6.83 6.17
C VAL A 629 -0.93 -6.61 5.63
N GLY A 630 0.05 -7.39 6.07
CA GLY A 630 1.45 -7.32 5.59
C GLY A 630 2.30 -6.17 6.16
N VAL A 631 1.68 -5.08 6.61
CA VAL A 631 2.38 -3.90 7.16
C VAL A 631 2.54 -3.98 8.69
N GLY A 632 1.63 -4.67 9.39
CA GLY A 632 1.69 -4.81 10.85
C GLY A 632 1.18 -3.59 11.62
N ILE A 633 0.43 -2.69 10.95
CA ILE A 633 -0.27 -1.57 11.58
C ILE A 633 -1.65 -2.08 12.02
N VAL A 634 -2.00 -1.91 13.29
CA VAL A 634 -3.29 -2.31 13.87
C VAL A 634 -4.09 -1.09 14.32
N SER A 635 -5.41 -1.21 14.32
CA SER A 635 -6.32 -0.15 14.77
C SER A 635 -6.44 -0.10 16.29
N ASN A 636 -7.23 0.86 16.78
CA ASN A 636 -7.85 0.78 18.11
C ASN A 636 -8.69 -0.50 18.24
N VAL A 637 -8.87 -0.96 19.49
CA VAL A 637 -9.75 -2.09 19.81
C VAL A 637 -11.13 -1.54 20.15
N LEU A 638 -12.16 -2.06 19.49
CA LEU A 638 -13.56 -1.83 19.83
C LEU A 638 -14.10 -2.95 20.70
N SER A 639 -15.00 -2.62 21.61
CA SER A 639 -15.68 -3.55 22.50
C SER A 639 -17.16 -3.63 22.12
N LYS A 640 -17.64 -4.81 21.74
CA LYS A 640 -19.04 -5.07 21.46
C LYS A 640 -19.64 -5.96 22.54
N VAL A 641 -20.56 -5.42 23.33
CA VAL A 641 -21.29 -6.17 24.35
C VAL A 641 -22.53 -6.82 23.71
N TRP A 642 -22.63 -8.13 23.87
CA TRP A 642 -23.81 -8.93 23.62
C TRP A 642 -24.52 -9.17 24.94
N ALA A 643 -25.58 -8.40 25.17
CA ALA A 643 -26.46 -8.65 26.31
C ALA A 643 -27.19 -9.98 26.10
N ALA A 644 -27.61 -10.67 27.16
CA ALA A 644 -28.58 -11.74 27.01
C ALA A 644 -29.77 -11.21 26.20
N ASP A 645 -30.26 -12.01 25.26
CA ASP A 645 -31.55 -11.75 24.66
C ASP A 645 -32.55 -11.76 25.81
N GLN A 646 -32.95 -10.57 26.26
CA GLN A 646 -33.77 -10.40 27.45
C GLN A 646 -35.24 -10.65 27.11
N ILE A 647 -35.50 -11.70 26.32
CA ILE A 647 -36.81 -12.32 26.30
C ILE A 647 -37.13 -12.65 27.76
N CYS A 648 -38.26 -12.12 28.24
CA CYS A 648 -38.77 -12.22 29.61
C CYS A 648 -38.22 -11.28 30.67
N ASP A 649 -37.20 -10.45 30.41
CA ASP A 649 -36.82 -9.34 31.31
C ASP A 649 -37.34 -8.04 30.68
N VAL A 650 -38.52 -7.63 31.14
CA VAL A 650 -39.32 -6.57 30.53
C VAL A 650 -39.01 -5.22 31.16
N ASP A 651 -38.55 -5.19 32.42
CA ASP A 651 -38.15 -3.95 33.08
C ASP A 651 -36.64 -3.66 33.00
N GLY A 652 -35.86 -4.59 32.46
CA GLY A 652 -34.47 -4.44 32.04
C GLY A 652 -33.49 -4.44 33.20
N ASP A 653 -33.85 -5.08 34.31
CA ASP A 653 -33.07 -5.05 35.56
C ASP A 653 -32.06 -6.19 35.71
N GLY A 654 -32.06 -7.13 34.77
CA GLY A 654 -31.11 -8.24 34.68
C GLY A 654 -31.64 -9.57 35.19
N ASP A 655 -32.87 -9.64 35.70
CA ASP A 655 -33.50 -10.88 36.13
C ASP A 655 -34.91 -11.08 35.54
N ILE A 656 -35.49 -12.26 35.76
CA ILE A 656 -36.86 -12.59 35.31
C ILE A 656 -37.67 -12.83 36.57
N ASP A 657 -38.37 -11.80 37.03
CA ASP A 657 -39.13 -11.85 38.26
C ASP A 657 -40.62 -11.54 38.08
N THR A 658 -41.32 -11.38 39.20
CA THR A 658 -42.78 -11.14 39.17
C THR A 658 -43.18 -9.80 38.56
N SER A 659 -42.25 -8.87 38.39
CA SER A 659 -42.40 -7.55 37.79
C SER A 659 -42.43 -7.68 36.27
N ASP A 660 -41.55 -8.48 35.68
CA ASP A 660 -41.56 -8.78 34.25
C ASP A 660 -42.81 -9.52 33.84
N ILE A 661 -43.15 -10.58 34.58
CA ILE A 661 -44.36 -11.35 34.30
C ILE A 661 -45.61 -10.46 34.38
N ARG A 662 -45.63 -9.49 35.31
CA ARG A 662 -46.73 -8.51 35.39
C ARG A 662 -46.74 -7.59 34.18
N ALA A 663 -45.59 -7.16 33.68
CA ALA A 663 -45.49 -6.31 32.50
C ALA A 663 -45.93 -7.05 31.22
N ILE A 664 -45.58 -8.33 31.04
CA ILE A 664 -46.07 -9.19 29.95
C ILE A 664 -47.59 -9.32 30.03
N LEU A 665 -48.11 -9.68 31.21
CA LEU A 665 -49.55 -9.86 31.41
C LEU A 665 -50.35 -8.55 31.23
N ALA A 666 -49.74 -7.41 31.53
CA ALA A 666 -50.32 -6.08 31.28
C ALA A 666 -50.35 -5.74 29.77
N GLY A 667 -49.39 -6.25 29.00
CA GLY A 667 -49.32 -6.11 27.54
C GLY A 667 -50.23 -7.06 26.75
N ARG A 668 -50.91 -8.00 27.42
CA ARG A 668 -51.65 -9.08 26.75
C ARG A 668 -52.69 -8.57 25.74
N GLY A 669 -52.62 -9.07 24.52
CA GLY A 669 -53.46 -8.71 23.38
C GLY A 669 -52.91 -7.55 22.54
N GLN A 670 -51.74 -7.00 22.89
CA GLN A 670 -51.00 -6.06 22.05
C GLN A 670 -50.22 -6.83 20.97
N GLN A 671 -50.04 -6.21 19.81
CA GLN A 671 -49.17 -6.72 18.76
C GLN A 671 -47.71 -6.42 19.13
N ALA A 672 -46.87 -7.45 19.16
CA ALA A 672 -45.46 -7.32 19.48
C ALA A 672 -44.70 -6.67 18.32
N GLN A 673 -43.72 -5.82 18.64
CA GLN A 673 -42.74 -5.38 17.66
C GLN A 673 -41.62 -6.45 17.56
N PRO A 674 -40.87 -6.53 16.45
CA PRO A 674 -39.72 -7.43 16.36
C PRO A 674 -38.74 -7.21 17.53
N GLY A 675 -38.45 -8.26 18.29
CA GLY A 675 -37.56 -8.23 19.47
C GLY A 675 -38.21 -7.72 20.77
N ASP A 676 -39.55 -7.64 20.84
CA ASP A 676 -40.25 -7.27 22.08
C ASP A 676 -40.02 -8.33 23.18
N PRO A 677 -39.43 -7.97 24.34
CA PRO A 677 -39.11 -8.93 25.39
C PRO A 677 -40.35 -9.59 26.01
N ARG A 678 -41.55 -9.10 25.67
CA ARG A 678 -42.85 -9.64 26.10
C ARG A 678 -43.41 -10.73 25.18
N ASP A 679 -42.82 -10.96 24.02
CA ASP A 679 -43.23 -11.97 23.01
C ASP A 679 -42.23 -13.14 22.99
N ALA A 680 -42.36 -14.01 23.99
CA ALA A 680 -41.39 -15.05 24.27
C ALA A 680 -41.55 -16.29 23.38
N ASP A 681 -42.71 -16.51 22.76
CA ASP A 681 -42.86 -17.53 21.71
C ASP A 681 -42.67 -17.00 20.28
N GLY A 682 -42.57 -15.68 20.12
CA GLY A 682 -42.27 -15.02 18.84
C GLY A 682 -43.43 -15.10 17.84
N ASP A 683 -44.66 -15.28 18.31
CA ASP A 683 -45.85 -15.37 17.44
C ASP A 683 -46.38 -14.01 16.97
N GLY A 684 -45.77 -12.92 17.46
CA GLY A 684 -46.12 -11.54 17.13
C GLY A 684 -47.26 -10.97 17.97
N VAL A 685 -47.76 -11.69 18.98
CA VAL A 685 -48.86 -11.28 19.85
C VAL A 685 -48.53 -11.56 21.31
N ILE A 686 -48.47 -10.50 22.14
CA ILE A 686 -48.24 -10.67 23.57
C ILE A 686 -49.42 -11.43 24.18
N SER A 687 -49.16 -12.64 24.68
CA SER A 687 -50.17 -13.58 25.12
C SER A 687 -49.90 -14.09 26.53
N SER A 688 -50.83 -14.91 27.05
CA SER A 688 -50.58 -15.62 28.31
C SER A 688 -49.64 -16.81 28.15
N LEU A 689 -49.31 -17.21 26.92
CA LEU A 689 -48.33 -18.25 26.64
C LEU A 689 -46.92 -17.70 26.88
N ASP A 690 -46.65 -16.47 26.46
CA ASP A 690 -45.39 -15.76 26.71
C ASP A 690 -45.07 -15.67 28.20
N ALA A 691 -46.04 -15.21 28.99
CA ALA A 691 -45.89 -15.15 30.44
C ALA A 691 -45.60 -16.53 31.06
N LYS A 692 -46.13 -17.63 30.49
CA LYS A 692 -45.85 -18.99 31.01
C LYS A 692 -44.45 -19.47 30.63
N ILE A 693 -43.99 -19.13 29.43
CA ILE A 693 -42.62 -19.42 28.97
C ILE A 693 -41.65 -18.69 29.90
N CYS A 694 -41.89 -17.41 30.17
CA CYS A 694 -41.08 -16.59 31.05
C CYS A 694 -41.06 -17.07 32.51
N ILE A 695 -42.20 -17.51 33.04
CA ILE A 695 -42.25 -18.13 34.39
C ILE A 695 -41.41 -19.42 34.45
N ALA A 696 -41.31 -20.17 33.35
CA ALA A 696 -40.53 -21.40 33.30
C ALA A 696 -39.01 -21.11 33.21
N GLU A 697 -38.62 -20.03 32.55
CA GLU A 697 -37.22 -19.60 32.45
C GLU A 697 -36.69 -19.00 33.76
N GLY A 698 -37.47 -18.18 34.48
CA GLY A 698 -37.10 -17.63 35.81
C GLY A 698 -37.04 -18.64 36.97
N ARG A 699 -37.11 -19.95 36.69
CA ARG A 699 -36.98 -21.05 37.67
C ARG A 699 -35.67 -21.85 37.54
N LYS A 700 -34.80 -21.49 36.61
CA LYS A 700 -33.42 -21.99 36.52
C LYS A 700 -32.50 -21.08 37.34
#